data_AF-A0A8J2WXX3-F1
#
_entry.id   AF-A0A8J2WXX3-F1
#
_cell.length_a   1.000
_cell.length_b   1.000
_cell.length_c   1.000
_cell.angle_alpha   90.00
_cell.angle_beta   90.00
_cell.angle_gamma   90.00
#
_symmetry.space_group_name_H-M   'P 1'
#
loop_
_entity.id
_entity.type
_entity.pdbx_description
1 polymer ?
#
loop_
_entity_poly.entity_id
_entity_poly.type
_entity_poly.pdbx_seq_one_letter_code
_entity_poly.pdbx_strand_id
1 'polypeptide(L)'
;MLAFVALLAVVTGLQAPHCKPAQKHCKPAQKLQTRRHVATVPTSSSETRTCSCRFCGATFASKNALFRHLRESDACSAAAAAEDPRAPAAIAERKQHVATYLVGYGAGKGADAEAALTSLCSASSVTRATAVAARGRSAALALGDAAAARDVLSVVSDHALPGPAQLNEDLPSDIRVLSSRPGRVHAESSATQRAFHYLLPLCWLAGAERAGAERVAEGTVAGEAGKFGVRRPAHAPRGGDKASDVTRRALRQLKTALRAAVATTGAWHNFADPELRGLLSPFAAATRTRLHRARAADTIVVRGEPFVVVELRGRGFLPQQARRLMGVAVLMQRGELPADAFDVLTRRDLVIETPLPPALEYFAGARYSALEVKGGDAWPDDGGGADAWLSDLREDLIINANSDEWLRAFDSQALAAAVSAARRSGHDEAPASSEEVVVAATPPPEAYVSCLHELRAAHDSGRWPRTSVARSKLIRPTETAASFTLERPPSQARGNAAFPKLADAVFDLERTIAPDRPPSMRCAVNRRAEFAPHVDSGRGLGQSTSLIVGLGDFSGGELCVEGVEHDVRYAPLQFDGWHERHWTLPFSGERYSLVWFTPAEAGARTSADARAAEVLGNRDFRYRENSSDALAILEVLGSECYGAPPPFPGGQAYDFDPRGRAVLDGGAQIGAFSTWAKDNGAASILAVEPEPSNAALYRQNHPDLELVEAAITDNEDVTLVVAPNTWRHAVEDVSHYNEGERIAVASTGLDELLETGVDYVKLDIEGAEMKLLAAPRDWKNVERLVVEWSFTKDRALAPFLEALGHLRAAGFACAYDGRGTWDQGEVWPGRTDALVFCARDL
;
A
#
# COMPACT_ATOMS: atom_id res chain seq x y z
N MET A 1 -62.87 7.28 -40.51
CA MET A 1 -64.11 7.80 -39.89
C MET A 1 -64.20 7.18 -38.51
N LEU A 2 -63.81 7.92 -37.47
CA LEU A 2 -64.69 8.76 -36.62
C LEU A 2 -65.28 7.91 -35.49
N ALA A 3 -65.14 8.20 -34.19
CA ALA A 3 -64.78 9.42 -33.45
C ALA A 3 -64.46 8.95 -31.99
N PHE A 4 -63.47 9.36 -31.20
CA PHE A 4 -63.02 10.68 -30.68
C PHE A 4 -64.17 11.63 -30.29
N VAL A 5 -64.38 11.85 -28.98
CA VAL A 5 -64.74 13.14 -28.32
C VAL A 5 -65.10 12.92 -26.82
N ALA A 6 -64.27 13.53 -25.97
CA ALA A 6 -64.55 14.33 -24.76
C ALA A 6 -65.21 13.77 -23.48
N LEU A 7 -64.47 13.94 -22.36
CA LEU A 7 -64.89 14.63 -21.12
C LEU A 7 -63.58 15.10 -20.41
N LEU A 8 -63.12 16.36 -20.51
CA LEU A 8 -63.46 17.59 -19.73
C LEU A 8 -63.68 17.32 -18.23
N ALA A 9 -63.23 18.11 -17.24
CA ALA A 9 -62.35 19.27 -17.00
C ALA A 9 -62.34 19.43 -15.46
N VAL A 10 -61.36 19.99 -14.73
CA VAL A 10 -61.09 21.43 -14.58
C VAL A 10 -59.82 21.53 -13.69
N VAL A 11 -58.80 22.22 -14.19
CA VAL A 11 -57.61 22.68 -13.45
C VAL A 11 -57.47 24.17 -13.72
N THR A 12 -57.43 24.99 -12.69
CA THR A 12 -56.94 26.38 -12.67
C THR A 12 -56.36 26.64 -11.26
N GLY A 13 -55.20 27.27 -11.07
CA GLY A 13 -54.28 27.92 -12.01
C GLY A 13 -53.05 28.52 -11.31
N LEU A 14 -52.41 29.45 -12.05
CA LEU A 14 -51.28 30.36 -11.75
C LEU A 14 -49.87 29.79 -12.06
N GLN A 15 -49.42 29.86 -13.33
CA GLN A 15 -48.76 30.98 -14.06
C GLN A 15 -47.27 31.20 -13.73
N ALA A 16 -46.41 30.87 -14.71
CA ALA A 16 -45.02 31.28 -14.82
C ALA A 16 -44.85 32.21 -16.04
N PRO A 17 -44.02 33.28 -15.97
CA PRO A 17 -43.85 34.19 -17.09
C PRO A 17 -42.74 33.74 -18.06
N HIS A 18 -43.00 33.99 -19.33
CA HIS A 18 -42.18 33.65 -20.49
C HIS A 18 -40.95 34.55 -20.69
N CYS A 19 -39.95 33.96 -21.32
CA CYS A 19 -38.71 34.55 -21.81
C CYS A 19 -38.90 35.26 -23.18
N LYS A 20 -38.17 36.37 -23.43
CA LYS A 20 -37.79 36.83 -24.78
C LYS A 20 -36.40 37.51 -24.78
N PRO A 21 -35.69 37.52 -25.92
CA PRO A 21 -34.23 37.53 -25.98
C PRO A 21 -33.64 38.92 -26.28
N ALA A 22 -32.38 39.15 -25.86
CA ALA A 22 -31.61 40.33 -26.26
C ALA A 22 -30.18 39.96 -26.69
N GLN A 23 -29.87 40.36 -27.93
CA GLN A 23 -28.57 40.31 -28.59
C GLN A 23 -27.48 41.05 -27.79
N LYS A 24 -26.24 40.55 -27.80
CA LYS A 24 -25.07 41.36 -27.45
C LYS A 24 -23.95 41.22 -28.48
N HIS A 25 -23.61 42.38 -29.04
CA HIS A 25 -22.51 42.65 -29.94
C HIS A 25 -21.14 42.31 -29.33
N CYS A 26 -20.28 41.81 -30.21
CA CYS A 26 -18.86 41.56 -29.99
C CYS A 26 -18.06 42.88 -29.97
N LYS A 27 -17.17 43.07 -28.98
CA LYS A 27 -16.07 44.04 -29.00
C LYS A 27 -14.78 43.36 -28.48
N PRO A 28 -13.60 43.80 -28.95
CA PRO A 28 -12.41 42.97 -29.03
C PRO A 28 -11.65 42.87 -27.70
N ALA A 29 -11.11 41.69 -27.42
CA ALA A 29 -10.35 41.39 -26.22
C ALA A 29 -9.04 42.21 -26.15
N GLN A 30 -8.95 43.07 -25.13
CA GLN A 30 -7.68 43.62 -24.67
C GLN A 30 -6.87 42.53 -23.97
N LYS A 31 -5.58 42.46 -24.30
CA LYS A 31 -4.57 41.61 -23.67
C LYS A 31 -4.52 41.90 -22.16
N LEU A 32 -4.92 40.92 -21.33
CA LEU A 32 -4.53 40.89 -19.91
C LEU A 32 -3.34 39.95 -19.72
N GLN A 33 -2.22 40.54 -19.32
CA GLN A 33 -1.05 39.84 -18.84
C GLN A 33 -1.34 39.13 -17.50
N THR A 34 -1.05 37.82 -17.48
CA THR A 34 -0.42 37.04 -16.39
C THR A 34 -0.55 37.53 -14.94
N ARG A 35 -1.23 36.73 -14.11
CA ARG A 35 -0.67 36.05 -12.91
C ARG A 35 -1.73 35.07 -12.36
N ARG A 36 -1.55 33.77 -12.61
CA ARG A 36 -2.31 32.74 -11.88
C ARG A 36 -1.68 32.62 -10.50
N HIS A 37 -2.41 33.05 -9.47
CA HIS A 37 -2.11 32.70 -8.09
C HIS A 37 -2.17 31.17 -7.97
N VAL A 38 -0.99 30.56 -7.76
CA VAL A 38 -0.88 29.26 -7.11
C VAL A 38 -1.44 29.48 -5.70
N ALA A 39 -2.48 28.75 -5.33
CA ALA A 39 -2.91 28.71 -3.95
C ALA A 39 -1.74 28.17 -3.11
N THR A 40 -1.10 29.06 -2.37
CA THR A 40 -0.18 28.71 -1.29
C THR A 40 -0.98 27.91 -0.28
N VAL A 41 -0.66 26.62 -0.19
CA VAL A 41 -0.92 25.80 1.00
C VAL A 41 -0.41 26.60 2.21
N PRO A 42 -1.20 26.74 3.29
CA PRO A 42 -0.67 27.32 4.52
C PRO A 42 0.48 26.43 4.97
N THR A 43 1.69 26.97 4.95
CA THR A 43 2.80 26.38 5.69
C THR A 43 2.35 26.25 7.13
N SER A 44 2.22 25.01 7.62
CA SER A 44 2.14 24.76 9.04
C SER A 44 3.34 25.45 9.69
N SER A 45 3.06 26.24 10.72
CA SER A 45 4.10 26.79 11.58
C SER A 45 4.91 25.64 12.15
N SER A 46 6.12 25.42 11.63
CA SER A 46 7.03 24.44 12.18
C SER A 46 7.39 24.90 13.60
N GLU A 47 6.93 24.20 14.62
CA GLU A 47 7.56 24.29 15.93
C GLU A 47 9.01 23.85 15.78
N THR A 48 9.92 24.81 15.84
CA THR A 48 11.36 24.57 15.82
C THR A 48 11.75 23.81 17.09
N ARG A 49 11.75 22.47 17.02
CA ARG A 49 12.36 21.61 18.05
C ARG A 49 13.80 22.04 18.30
N THR A 50 14.10 22.47 19.50
CA THR A 50 15.47 22.80 19.93
C THR A 50 16.13 21.58 20.58
N CYS A 51 17.45 21.45 20.48
CA CYS A 51 18.27 20.38 21.05
C CYS A 51 19.29 21.01 21.99
N SER A 52 19.48 20.49 23.21
CA SER A 52 20.49 21.00 24.15
C SER A 52 21.72 20.10 24.24
N CYS A 53 22.89 20.68 24.49
CA CYS A 53 24.11 19.93 24.78
C CYS A 53 24.10 19.50 26.24
N ARG A 54 24.15 18.18 26.48
CA ARG A 54 24.17 17.60 27.83
C ARG A 54 25.36 18.06 28.67
N PHE A 55 26.48 18.41 28.06
CA PHE A 55 27.73 18.74 28.76
C PHE A 55 27.82 20.22 29.19
N CYS A 56 27.27 21.15 28.40
CA CYS A 56 27.35 22.59 28.70
C CYS A 56 25.99 23.27 28.84
N GLY A 57 24.89 22.56 28.59
CA GLY A 57 23.52 23.09 28.67
C GLY A 57 23.10 24.01 27.51
N ALA A 58 23.99 24.32 26.56
CA ALA A 58 23.67 25.22 25.46
C ALA A 58 22.57 24.64 24.56
N THR A 59 21.63 25.50 24.14
CA THR A 59 20.47 25.11 23.32
C THR A 59 20.68 25.47 21.85
N PHE A 60 20.28 24.58 20.95
CA PHE A 60 20.49 24.66 19.51
C PHE A 60 19.19 24.46 18.76
N ALA A 61 18.99 25.13 17.63
CA ALA A 61 17.76 25.02 16.85
C ALA A 61 17.57 23.68 16.09
N SER A 62 18.56 22.78 16.14
CA SER A 62 18.48 21.44 15.52
C SER A 62 19.56 20.51 16.03
N LYS A 63 19.37 19.20 15.84
CA LYS A 63 20.38 18.17 16.14
C LYS A 63 21.70 18.45 15.40
N ASN A 64 21.64 18.91 14.15
CA ASN A 64 22.85 19.27 13.38
C ASN A 64 23.64 20.43 14.01
N ALA A 65 22.95 21.40 14.62
CA ALA A 65 23.60 22.51 15.33
C ALA A 65 24.23 22.04 16.66
N LEU A 66 23.61 21.09 17.35
CA LEU A 66 24.20 20.42 18.52
C LEU A 66 25.47 19.65 18.15
N PHE A 67 25.44 18.83 17.10
CA PHE A 67 26.64 18.11 16.62
C PHE A 67 27.74 19.05 16.10
N ARG A 68 27.39 20.25 15.63
CA ARG A 68 28.38 21.29 15.31
C ARG A 68 29.05 21.80 16.58
N HIS A 69 28.28 22.11 17.61
CA HIS A 69 28.82 22.51 18.91
C HIS A 69 29.74 21.44 19.53
N LEU A 70 29.36 20.16 19.48
CA LEU A 70 30.20 19.06 19.99
C LEU A 70 31.54 18.91 19.24
N ARG A 71 31.65 19.45 18.02
CA ARG A 71 32.90 19.50 17.25
C ARG A 71 33.76 20.72 17.56
N GLU A 72 33.14 21.83 17.90
CA GLU A 72 33.81 23.12 18.15
C GLU A 72 34.22 23.31 19.61
N SER A 73 33.57 22.60 20.55
CA SER A 73 33.88 22.65 21.97
C SER A 73 34.76 21.47 22.38
N ASP A 74 36.07 21.70 22.53
CA ASP A 74 37.03 20.70 22.99
C ASP A 74 36.60 20.06 24.32
N ALA A 75 36.04 20.86 25.24
CA ALA A 75 35.56 20.38 26.54
C ALA A 75 34.36 19.42 26.41
N CYS A 76 33.36 19.78 25.60
CA CYS A 76 32.18 18.93 25.40
C CYS A 76 32.51 17.68 24.57
N SER A 77 33.42 17.81 23.60
CA SER A 77 33.89 16.69 22.77
C SER A 77 34.66 15.66 23.60
N ALA A 78 35.59 16.12 24.45
CA ALA A 78 36.35 15.27 25.36
C ALA A 78 35.44 14.58 26.40
N ALA A 79 34.47 15.30 26.97
CA ALA A 79 33.48 14.73 27.88
C ALA A 79 32.63 13.63 27.21
N ALA A 80 32.20 13.86 25.97
CA ALA A 80 31.47 12.86 25.20
C ALA A 80 32.32 11.62 24.89
N ALA A 81 33.60 11.81 24.54
CA ALA A 81 34.54 10.71 24.26
C ALA A 81 34.87 9.88 25.50
N ALA A 82 34.86 10.48 26.69
CA ALA A 82 35.07 9.80 27.96
C ALA A 82 33.86 8.93 28.38
N GLU A 83 32.63 9.35 28.03
CA GLU A 83 31.41 8.60 28.33
C GLU A 83 31.10 7.49 27.30
N ASP A 84 31.31 7.73 26.01
CA ASP A 84 31.10 6.74 24.96
C ASP A 84 32.33 6.65 24.03
N PRO A 85 33.05 5.52 24.00
CA PRO A 85 34.20 5.31 23.11
C PRO A 85 33.88 5.48 21.61
N ARG A 86 32.61 5.41 21.22
CA ARG A 86 32.13 5.61 19.84
C ARG A 86 31.78 7.08 19.55
N ALA A 87 31.64 7.91 20.58
CA ALA A 87 31.30 9.32 20.44
C ALA A 87 32.27 10.08 19.52
N PRO A 88 33.60 9.88 19.56
CA PRO A 88 34.51 10.53 18.62
C PRO A 88 34.12 10.27 17.15
N ALA A 89 33.76 9.04 16.80
CA ALA A 89 33.36 8.66 15.44
C ALA A 89 31.94 9.12 15.06
N ALA A 90 31.08 9.39 16.04
CA ALA A 90 29.72 9.92 15.85
C ALA A 90 29.67 11.46 15.81
N ILE A 91 30.57 12.12 16.56
CA ILE A 91 30.74 13.57 16.63
C ILE A 91 31.55 14.07 15.43
N ALA A 92 32.51 13.27 14.96
CA ALA A 92 33.25 13.56 13.74
C ALA A 92 32.29 13.95 12.61
N GLU A 93 32.59 15.05 11.92
CA GLU A 93 31.79 15.47 10.78
C GLU A 93 31.91 14.42 9.68
N ARG A 94 30.89 13.54 9.57
CA ARG A 94 30.72 12.72 8.38
C ARG A 94 30.25 13.66 7.28
N LYS A 95 31.20 14.18 6.50
CA LYS A 95 30.89 14.86 5.25
C LYS A 95 30.32 13.81 4.31
N GLN A 96 29.01 13.63 4.36
CA GLN A 96 28.33 12.80 3.38
C GLN A 96 28.37 13.52 2.05
N HIS A 97 29.16 12.96 1.14
CA HIS A 97 29.22 13.39 -0.23
C HIS A 97 28.04 12.76 -0.97
N VAL A 98 27.26 13.59 -1.66
CA VAL A 98 26.11 13.15 -2.45
C VAL A 98 26.23 13.69 -3.85
N ALA A 99 26.23 12.79 -4.82
CA ALA A 99 26.21 13.12 -6.23
C ALA A 99 25.13 12.31 -6.94
N THR A 100 24.62 12.90 -8.01
CA THR A 100 23.81 12.19 -8.99
C THR A 100 24.64 12.00 -10.25
N TYR A 101 24.73 10.77 -10.73
CA TYR A 101 25.41 10.40 -11.96
C TYR A 101 24.39 10.08 -13.04
N LEU A 102 24.69 10.52 -14.26
CA LEU A 102 24.05 10.07 -15.48
C LEU A 102 24.91 8.94 -16.02
N VAL A 103 24.39 7.72 -16.04
CA VAL A 103 25.15 6.51 -16.37
C VAL A 103 24.51 5.86 -17.59
N GLY A 104 25.32 5.63 -18.62
CA GLY A 104 24.97 4.82 -19.77
C GLY A 104 25.38 3.37 -19.54
N TYR A 105 24.49 2.41 -19.81
CA TYR A 105 24.85 1.00 -19.81
C TYR A 105 24.02 0.17 -20.81
N GLY A 106 24.56 -0.97 -21.24
CA GLY A 106 23.91 -1.91 -22.15
C GLY A 106 22.71 -2.66 -21.54
N ALA A 107 21.96 -3.39 -22.36
CA ALA A 107 20.85 -4.21 -21.87
C ALA A 107 21.34 -5.26 -20.85
N GLY A 108 20.61 -5.42 -19.74
CA GLY A 108 20.95 -6.35 -18.66
C GLY A 108 21.95 -5.82 -17.63
N LYS A 109 22.50 -4.61 -17.81
CA LYS A 109 23.66 -4.10 -17.05
C LYS A 109 23.33 -3.11 -15.93
N GLY A 110 22.06 -2.98 -15.58
CA GLY A 110 21.60 -2.05 -14.56
C GLY A 110 22.13 -2.36 -13.16
N ALA A 111 21.95 -3.59 -12.68
CA ALA A 111 22.50 -4.03 -11.41
C ALA A 111 24.05 -4.00 -11.39
N ASP A 112 24.70 -4.36 -12.50
CA ASP A 112 26.16 -4.27 -12.65
C ASP A 112 26.65 -2.82 -12.48
N ALA A 113 25.94 -1.85 -13.05
CA ALA A 113 26.25 -0.43 -12.89
C ALA A 113 26.06 0.07 -11.46
N GLU A 114 24.98 -0.35 -10.77
CA GLU A 114 24.79 -0.04 -9.35
C GLU A 114 25.92 -0.62 -8.48
N ALA A 115 26.29 -1.88 -8.71
CA ALA A 115 27.36 -2.55 -7.98
C ALA A 115 28.71 -1.88 -8.22
N ALA A 116 29.02 -1.54 -9.47
CA ALA A 116 30.26 -0.85 -9.83
C ALA A 116 30.36 0.53 -9.16
N LEU A 117 29.30 1.35 -9.22
CA LEU A 117 29.29 2.66 -8.55
C LEU A 117 29.32 2.52 -7.02
N THR A 118 28.70 1.48 -6.47
CA THR A 118 28.77 1.19 -5.02
C THR A 118 30.21 0.93 -4.60
N SER A 119 30.92 0.09 -5.35
CA SER A 119 32.31 -0.26 -5.09
C SER A 119 33.25 0.94 -5.29
N LEU A 120 33.26 1.55 -6.49
CA LEU A 120 34.20 2.61 -6.86
C LEU A 120 34.04 3.88 -6.02
N CYS A 121 32.81 4.18 -5.58
CA CYS A 121 32.56 5.35 -4.72
C CYS A 121 32.66 5.03 -3.22
N SER A 122 32.92 3.77 -2.83
CA SER A 122 32.77 3.31 -1.45
C SER A 122 31.43 3.76 -0.85
N ALA A 123 30.36 3.59 -1.62
CA ALA A 123 29.07 4.20 -1.33
C ALA A 123 28.35 3.47 -0.19
N SER A 124 27.76 4.23 0.72
CA SER A 124 26.83 3.70 1.71
C SER A 124 25.44 3.45 1.13
N SER A 125 25.11 4.08 0.00
CA SER A 125 23.83 3.89 -0.70
C SER A 125 23.95 4.30 -2.17
N VAL A 126 23.44 3.45 -3.05
CA VAL A 126 23.22 3.74 -4.47
C VAL A 126 21.76 3.43 -4.80
N THR A 127 21.10 4.33 -5.50
CA THR A 127 19.73 4.10 -6.02
C THR A 127 19.68 4.51 -7.48
N ARG A 128 18.86 3.82 -8.28
CA ARG A 128 18.75 3.99 -9.73
C ARG A 128 17.32 4.30 -10.14
N ALA A 129 17.11 5.12 -11.16
CA ALA A 129 15.76 5.57 -11.52
C ALA A 129 14.89 4.47 -12.15
N THR A 130 15.49 3.48 -12.82
CA THR A 130 14.80 2.29 -13.32
C THR A 130 14.67 1.16 -12.30
N ALA A 131 15.54 1.12 -11.27
CA ALA A 131 15.36 0.19 -10.17
C ALA A 131 14.05 0.51 -9.46
N VAL A 132 13.29 -0.54 -9.15
CA VAL A 132 12.12 -0.41 -8.30
C VAL A 132 12.21 -1.46 -7.20
N ALA A 133 12.68 -1.06 -6.02
CA ALA A 133 12.60 -1.90 -4.83
C ALA A 133 11.16 -1.85 -4.28
N ALA A 134 10.18 -2.26 -5.07
CA ALA A 134 8.77 -2.13 -4.70
C ALA A 134 8.21 -3.38 -4.04
N ARG A 135 7.60 -3.17 -2.88
CA ARG A 135 6.47 -3.98 -2.40
C ARG A 135 5.16 -3.33 -2.87
N GLY A 136 4.16 -4.12 -3.24
CA GLY A 136 2.82 -3.64 -3.64
C GLY A 136 2.73 -3.00 -5.04
N ARG A 137 1.87 -1.97 -5.20
CA ARG A 137 1.45 -1.32 -6.47
C ARG A 137 2.57 -0.95 -7.46
N SER A 138 3.80 -0.76 -6.97
CA SER A 138 4.94 -0.33 -7.78
C SER A 138 5.76 -1.50 -8.37
N ALA A 139 5.56 -2.74 -7.91
CA ALA A 139 6.32 -3.91 -8.40
C ALA A 139 6.04 -4.22 -9.88
N ALA A 140 4.79 -4.05 -10.32
CA ALA A 140 4.40 -4.19 -11.73
C ALA A 140 4.99 -3.11 -12.64
N LEU A 141 5.44 -1.99 -12.06
CA LEU A 141 6.08 -0.88 -12.77
C LEU A 141 7.61 -0.99 -12.75
N ALA A 142 8.15 -2.10 -12.26
CA ALA A 142 9.57 -2.39 -12.33
C ALA A 142 9.98 -2.42 -13.80
N LEU A 143 10.79 -1.43 -14.16
CA LEU A 143 11.51 -1.42 -15.42
C LEU A 143 12.68 -2.36 -15.19
N GLY A 144 12.47 -3.66 -15.36
CA GLY A 144 13.52 -4.67 -15.19
C GLY A 144 14.78 -4.32 -15.99
N ASP A 145 15.89 -5.01 -15.71
CA ASP A 145 17.19 -4.74 -16.35
C ASP A 145 17.25 -5.01 -17.86
N ALA A 146 16.13 -5.37 -18.50
CA ALA A 146 16.07 -5.84 -19.88
C ALA A 146 16.47 -4.81 -20.95
N ALA A 147 16.30 -3.50 -20.70
CA ALA A 147 16.62 -2.46 -21.69
C ALA A 147 17.95 -1.78 -21.37
N ALA A 148 18.69 -1.41 -22.42
CA ALA A 148 19.81 -0.48 -22.28
C ALA A 148 19.30 0.88 -21.77
N ALA A 149 20.16 1.64 -21.10
CA ALA A 149 19.71 2.85 -20.42
C ALA A 149 20.76 3.95 -20.40
N ARG A 150 20.28 5.17 -20.59
CA ARG A 150 20.86 6.41 -20.09
C ARG A 150 20.16 6.75 -18.78
N ASP A 151 20.62 6.15 -17.69
CA ASP A 151 19.95 6.18 -16.39
C ASP A 151 20.53 7.24 -15.43
N VAL A 152 19.78 7.52 -14.37
CA VAL A 152 20.14 8.41 -13.29
C VAL A 152 20.38 7.56 -12.05
N LEU A 153 21.60 7.62 -11.52
CA LEU A 153 21.98 6.96 -10.27
C LEU A 153 22.30 8.03 -9.23
N SER A 154 21.82 7.87 -8.01
CA SER A 154 22.19 8.72 -6.87
C SER A 154 23.11 7.96 -5.93
N VAL A 155 24.23 8.55 -5.57
CA VAL A 155 25.26 7.93 -4.73
C VAL A 155 25.46 8.75 -3.47
N VAL A 156 25.48 8.08 -2.32
CA VAL A 156 25.85 8.64 -1.01
C VAL A 156 27.09 7.93 -0.51
N SER A 157 28.12 8.68 -0.14
CA SER A 157 29.39 8.15 0.39
C SER A 157 29.91 9.04 1.52
N ASP A 158 30.64 8.43 2.46
CA ASP A 158 31.42 9.15 3.47
C ASP A 158 32.78 9.65 2.90
N HIS A 159 33.09 9.27 1.66
CA HIS A 159 34.30 9.68 0.93
C HIS A 159 33.99 10.65 -0.21
N ALA A 160 34.98 11.44 -0.60
CA ALA A 160 34.86 12.34 -1.75
C ALA A 160 34.51 11.54 -3.00
N LEU A 161 33.46 11.98 -3.69
CA LEU A 161 32.93 11.26 -4.83
C LEU A 161 33.75 11.57 -6.11
N PRO A 162 34.22 10.55 -6.83
CA PRO A 162 35.03 10.72 -8.03
C PRO A 162 34.23 11.34 -9.19
N GLY A 163 34.93 12.07 -10.06
CA GLY A 163 34.34 12.62 -11.28
C GLY A 163 34.15 11.55 -12.38
N PRO A 164 33.37 11.85 -13.44
CA PRO A 164 33.13 10.91 -14.53
C PRO A 164 34.39 10.31 -15.17
N ALA A 165 35.43 11.12 -15.40
CA ALA A 165 36.68 10.65 -16.03
C ALA A 165 37.37 9.56 -15.20
N GLN A 166 37.51 9.80 -13.89
CA GLN A 166 38.12 8.84 -12.96
C GLN A 166 37.31 7.56 -12.84
N LEU A 167 35.98 7.65 -12.75
CA LEU A 167 35.13 6.46 -12.72
C LEU A 167 35.26 5.62 -13.99
N ASN A 168 35.33 6.27 -15.15
CA ASN A 168 35.41 5.58 -16.43
C ASN A 168 36.76 4.88 -16.71
N GLU A 169 37.80 5.12 -15.91
CA GLU A 169 39.07 4.39 -16.01
C GLU A 169 38.94 2.94 -15.52
N ASP A 170 38.10 2.73 -14.50
CA ASP A 170 37.93 1.44 -13.83
C ASP A 170 36.59 0.74 -14.19
N LEU A 171 35.69 1.41 -14.91
CA LEU A 171 34.42 0.85 -15.33
C LEU A 171 34.57 -0.10 -16.54
N PRO A 172 33.77 -1.18 -16.60
CA PRO A 172 33.65 -2.02 -17.79
C PRO A 172 33.27 -1.21 -19.04
N SER A 173 33.69 -1.66 -20.23
CA SER A 173 33.45 -0.94 -21.49
C SER A 173 31.97 -0.76 -21.86
N ASP A 174 31.09 -1.58 -21.30
CA ASP A 174 29.64 -1.55 -21.48
C ASP A 174 28.89 -0.69 -20.44
N ILE A 175 29.61 -0.04 -19.51
CA ILE A 175 29.09 0.88 -18.51
C ILE A 175 29.91 2.17 -18.52
N ARG A 176 29.24 3.32 -18.65
CA ARG A 176 29.91 4.61 -18.74
C ARG A 176 29.20 5.68 -17.95
N VAL A 177 29.92 6.38 -17.09
CA VAL A 177 29.43 7.59 -16.44
C VAL A 177 29.56 8.75 -17.42
N LEU A 178 28.43 9.26 -17.88
CA LEU A 178 28.35 10.32 -18.89
C LEU A 178 28.52 11.70 -18.25
N SER A 179 27.83 11.93 -17.14
CA SER A 179 27.86 13.20 -16.43
C SER A 179 27.65 12.99 -14.94
N SER A 180 28.05 13.95 -14.12
CA SER A 180 27.72 13.99 -12.70
C SER A 180 27.23 15.38 -12.31
N ARG A 181 26.48 15.47 -11.21
CA ARG A 181 26.13 16.75 -10.58
C ARG A 181 26.06 16.58 -9.06
N PRO A 182 26.41 17.63 -8.29
CA PRO A 182 26.23 17.61 -6.85
C PRO A 182 24.75 17.72 -6.48
N GLY A 183 24.36 17.12 -5.35
CA GLY A 183 23.05 17.34 -4.76
C GLY A 183 22.31 16.08 -4.34
N ARG A 184 21.40 16.24 -3.37
CA ARG A 184 20.67 15.15 -2.72
C ARG A 184 19.33 14.90 -3.41
N VAL A 185 19.29 13.87 -4.26
CA VAL A 185 18.06 13.33 -4.85
C VAL A 185 18.11 11.82 -4.78
N HIS A 186 17.01 11.20 -4.38
CA HIS A 186 16.88 9.74 -4.45
C HIS A 186 16.38 9.37 -5.86
N ALA A 187 17.23 8.71 -6.65
CA ALA A 187 16.99 8.54 -8.07
C ALA A 187 15.67 7.80 -8.41
N GLU A 188 15.31 6.78 -7.62
CA GLU A 188 14.07 6.03 -7.76
C GLU A 188 12.83 6.81 -7.27
N SER A 189 12.76 7.08 -5.96
CA SER A 189 11.55 7.55 -5.28
C SER A 189 11.21 9.01 -5.58
N SER A 190 12.21 9.82 -5.94
CA SER A 190 12.02 11.23 -6.30
C SER A 190 11.70 11.44 -7.78
N ALA A 191 11.77 10.39 -8.61
CA ALA A 191 11.47 10.50 -10.05
C ALA A 191 9.96 10.71 -10.27
N THR A 192 9.61 11.86 -10.83
CA THR A 192 8.21 12.22 -11.12
C THR A 192 7.76 11.70 -12.48
N GLN A 193 8.70 11.56 -13.43
CA GLN A 193 8.47 10.99 -14.74
C GLN A 193 9.68 10.19 -15.21
N ARG A 194 9.44 9.15 -15.99
CA ARG A 194 10.42 8.28 -16.65
C ARG A 194 10.23 8.43 -18.16
N ALA A 195 11.34 8.49 -18.90
CA ALA A 195 11.33 8.68 -20.34
C ALA A 195 11.97 7.47 -21.04
N PHE A 196 11.26 6.91 -22.01
CA PHE A 196 11.79 5.91 -22.96
C PHE A 196 11.89 6.53 -24.34
N HIS A 197 12.95 6.18 -25.05
CA HIS A 197 13.07 6.43 -26.47
C HIS A 197 12.98 5.11 -27.22
N TYR A 198 12.13 5.07 -28.24
CA TYR A 198 12.03 3.95 -29.16
C TYR A 198 12.59 4.39 -30.51
N LEU A 199 13.57 3.64 -31.05
CA LEU A 199 14.11 3.86 -32.39
C LEU A 199 13.18 3.21 -33.40
N LEU A 200 12.25 3.98 -33.97
CA LEU A 200 11.29 3.47 -34.93
C LEU A 200 11.88 3.52 -36.34
N PRO A 201 12.13 2.38 -37.02
CA PRO A 201 12.58 2.39 -38.40
C PRO A 201 11.57 3.08 -39.29
N LEU A 202 12.03 4.02 -40.12
CA LEU A 202 11.12 4.79 -40.96
C LEU A 202 10.43 3.90 -42.00
N CYS A 203 11.07 2.79 -42.38
CA CYS A 203 10.53 1.80 -43.30
C CYS A 203 9.29 1.05 -42.79
N TRP A 204 8.98 1.11 -41.48
CA TRP A 204 7.75 0.52 -40.93
C TRP A 204 6.51 1.33 -41.28
N LEU A 205 6.69 2.62 -41.59
CA LEU A 205 5.59 3.52 -41.89
C LEU A 205 5.18 3.40 -43.35
N ALA A 206 3.88 3.27 -43.59
CA ALA A 206 3.32 3.24 -44.93
C ALA A 206 3.62 4.57 -45.66
N GLY A 207 4.22 4.48 -46.85
CA GLY A 207 4.65 5.62 -47.66
C GLY A 207 6.06 6.15 -47.33
N ALA A 208 6.79 5.53 -46.41
CA ALA A 208 8.17 5.89 -46.09
C ALA A 208 9.16 4.71 -46.23
N GLU A 209 8.74 3.62 -46.89
CA GLU A 209 9.49 2.37 -47.08
C GLU A 209 10.77 2.57 -47.90
N ARG A 210 10.78 3.56 -48.79
CA ARG A 210 11.92 3.90 -49.68
C ARG A 210 12.61 5.21 -49.30
N ALA A 211 12.38 5.72 -48.10
CA ALA A 211 13.08 6.91 -47.64
C ALA A 211 14.55 6.56 -47.38
N GLY A 212 15.48 7.12 -48.17
CA GLY A 212 16.92 6.95 -47.98
C GLY A 212 17.52 7.95 -46.98
N ALA A 213 18.69 7.62 -46.41
CA ALA A 213 19.42 8.46 -45.44
C ALA A 213 19.66 9.91 -45.90
N GLU A 214 19.93 10.13 -47.19
CA GLU A 214 20.24 11.44 -47.76
C GLU A 214 19.12 12.48 -47.55
N ARG A 215 17.86 12.05 -47.46
CA ARG A 215 16.69 12.95 -47.33
C ARG A 215 16.38 13.37 -45.88
N VAL A 216 16.94 12.66 -44.90
CA VAL A 216 16.83 12.99 -43.47
C VAL A 216 17.99 13.88 -43.01
N ALA A 217 19.16 13.73 -43.66
CA ALA A 217 20.38 14.47 -43.35
C ALA A 217 20.27 16.00 -43.61
N GLU A 218 19.47 16.46 -44.59
CA GLU A 218 19.33 17.90 -44.90
C GLU A 218 18.69 18.74 -43.78
N GLY A 219 18.11 18.12 -42.74
CA GLY A 219 17.49 18.79 -41.60
C GLY A 219 18.22 18.66 -40.25
N THR A 220 19.38 18.01 -40.19
CA THR A 220 20.07 17.68 -38.91
C THR A 220 21.08 18.74 -38.44
N VAL A 221 21.09 19.94 -39.03
CA VAL A 221 22.06 21.00 -38.68
C VAL A 221 21.62 21.79 -37.43
N ALA A 222 22.46 21.70 -36.39
CA ALA A 222 22.68 22.69 -35.31
C ALA A 222 21.46 23.16 -34.48
N GLY A 223 20.79 22.24 -33.78
CA GLY A 223 19.86 22.60 -32.69
C GLY A 223 20.40 22.18 -31.33
N GLU A 224 20.21 22.99 -30.29
CA GLU A 224 20.51 22.60 -28.90
C GLU A 224 19.82 21.27 -28.54
N ALA A 225 20.56 20.39 -27.86
CA ALA A 225 20.02 19.15 -27.32
C ALA A 225 18.90 19.47 -26.32
N GLY A 226 17.69 19.01 -26.62
CA GLY A 226 16.55 19.10 -25.71
C GLY A 226 16.66 18.10 -24.55
N LYS A 227 15.73 18.20 -23.60
CA LYS A 227 15.65 17.27 -22.45
C LYS A 227 15.68 15.81 -22.90
N PHE A 228 16.50 14.99 -22.24
CA PHE A 228 16.76 13.56 -22.51
C PHE A 228 17.58 13.25 -23.77
N GLY A 229 18.27 14.24 -24.37
CA GLY A 229 19.19 14.00 -25.50
C GLY A 229 18.47 13.92 -26.86
N VAL A 230 17.27 14.50 -26.96
CA VAL A 230 16.54 14.65 -28.22
C VAL A 230 16.87 16.01 -28.82
N ARG A 231 17.33 16.09 -30.06
CA ARG A 231 17.51 17.40 -30.72
C ARG A 231 16.15 17.91 -31.20
N ARG A 232 15.90 19.22 -31.05
CA ARG A 232 14.69 19.81 -31.65
C ARG A 232 14.83 19.66 -33.17
N PRO A 233 13.80 19.17 -33.89
CA PRO A 233 13.86 19.16 -35.34
C PRO A 233 14.05 20.60 -35.80
N ALA A 234 15.18 20.89 -36.47
CA ALA A 234 15.31 22.10 -37.25
C ALA A 234 14.12 22.11 -38.22
N HIS A 235 13.46 23.25 -38.40
CA HIS A 235 12.29 23.33 -39.25
C HIS A 235 12.62 22.72 -40.63
N ALA A 236 11.98 21.60 -40.96
CA ALA A 236 12.25 20.91 -42.23
C ALA A 236 12.08 21.93 -43.38
N PRO A 237 13.06 22.03 -44.29
CA PRO A 237 12.95 22.94 -45.43
C PRO A 237 11.65 22.64 -46.20
N ARG A 238 10.93 23.68 -46.64
CA ARG A 238 9.78 23.54 -47.54
C ARG A 238 10.28 23.22 -48.95
N GLY A 239 10.84 22.03 -49.16
CA GLY A 239 11.21 21.53 -50.48
C GLY A 239 10.01 20.92 -51.22
N GLY A 240 9.88 21.17 -52.51
CA GLY A 240 8.74 20.81 -53.38
C GLY A 240 8.82 19.42 -54.04
N ASP A 241 9.52 18.45 -53.44
CA ASP A 241 9.64 17.10 -54.01
C ASP A 241 8.54 16.15 -53.48
N LYS A 242 7.86 15.43 -54.39
CA LYS A 242 6.70 14.56 -54.08
C LYS A 242 7.04 13.48 -53.06
N ALA A 243 8.23 12.89 -53.10
CA ALA A 243 8.63 11.85 -52.16
C ALA A 243 8.78 12.40 -50.72
N SER A 244 9.28 13.63 -50.57
CA SER A 244 9.38 14.31 -49.27
C SER A 244 8.00 14.64 -48.66
N ASP A 245 6.97 14.81 -49.50
CA ASP A 245 5.60 15.04 -49.06
C ASP A 245 4.93 13.77 -48.53
N VAL A 246 5.24 12.61 -49.12
CA VAL A 246 4.73 11.30 -48.64
C VAL A 246 5.31 10.96 -47.28
N THR A 247 6.63 11.08 -47.09
CA THR A 247 7.27 10.85 -45.77
C THR A 247 6.75 11.83 -44.72
N ARG A 248 6.57 13.12 -45.08
CA ARG A 248 5.94 14.11 -44.18
C ARG A 248 4.51 13.73 -43.80
N ARG A 249 3.74 13.16 -44.73
CA ARG A 249 2.39 12.65 -44.46
C ARG A 249 2.42 11.45 -43.50
N ALA A 250 3.31 10.49 -43.72
CA ALA A 250 3.48 9.34 -42.84
C ALA A 250 3.82 9.76 -41.40
N LEU A 251 4.78 10.68 -41.23
CA LEU A 251 5.14 11.24 -39.91
C LEU A 251 4.00 12.01 -39.25
N ARG A 252 3.17 12.73 -40.03
CA ARG A 252 1.97 13.41 -39.50
C ARG A 252 0.95 12.40 -38.97
N GLN A 253 0.72 11.30 -39.68
CA GLN A 253 -0.21 10.25 -39.26
C GLN A 253 0.31 9.51 -38.02
N LEU A 254 1.62 9.20 -37.95
CA LEU A 254 2.23 8.67 -36.73
C LEU A 254 2.03 9.61 -35.54
N LYS A 255 2.24 10.92 -35.72
CA LYS A 255 2.00 11.91 -34.65
C LYS A 255 0.53 11.93 -34.21
N THR A 256 -0.42 11.67 -35.09
CA THR A 256 -1.83 11.51 -34.73
C THR A 256 -2.05 10.26 -33.88
N ALA A 257 -1.50 9.11 -34.26
CA ALA A 257 -1.59 7.87 -33.47
C ALA A 257 -0.97 8.03 -32.07
N LEU A 258 0.21 8.66 -31.97
CA LEU A 258 0.86 8.93 -30.68
C LEU A 258 0.03 9.90 -29.80
N ARG A 259 -0.67 10.87 -30.41
CA ARG A 259 -1.58 11.74 -29.66
C ARG A 259 -2.80 10.98 -29.13
N ALA A 260 -3.32 10.03 -29.90
CA ALA A 260 -4.40 9.15 -29.43
C ALA A 260 -3.95 8.39 -28.18
N ALA A 261 -2.76 7.76 -28.20
CA ALA A 261 -2.21 7.07 -27.03
C ALA A 261 -2.09 7.95 -25.77
N VAL A 262 -1.75 9.24 -25.92
CA VAL A 262 -1.66 10.19 -24.79
C VAL A 262 -3.03 10.63 -24.29
N ALA A 263 -4.03 10.68 -25.18
CA ALA A 263 -5.39 11.05 -24.82
C ALA A 263 -6.12 9.92 -24.07
N THR A 264 -5.71 8.67 -24.30
CA THR A 264 -6.28 7.48 -23.68
C THR A 264 -6.10 7.46 -22.15
N THR A 265 -7.19 7.16 -21.44
CA THR A 265 -7.25 7.09 -19.96
C THR A 265 -7.56 5.70 -19.41
N GLY A 266 -7.66 4.70 -20.29
CA GLY A 266 -7.99 3.31 -19.93
C GLY A 266 -6.86 2.56 -19.22
N ALA A 267 -7.03 1.25 -19.06
CA ALA A 267 -6.04 0.36 -18.48
C ALA A 267 -5.09 -0.19 -19.57
N TRP A 268 -3.78 -0.16 -19.30
CA TRP A 268 -2.72 -0.60 -20.22
C TRP A 268 -2.42 -2.11 -20.13
N HIS A 269 -3.35 -2.93 -19.64
CA HIS A 269 -3.16 -4.38 -19.44
C HIS A 269 -2.79 -5.12 -20.73
N ASN A 270 -3.43 -4.78 -21.87
CA ASN A 270 -3.10 -5.38 -23.17
C ASN A 270 -1.74 -4.95 -23.72
N PHE A 271 -1.08 -3.99 -23.08
CA PHE A 271 0.22 -3.46 -23.48
C PHE A 271 1.34 -3.98 -22.59
N ALA A 272 1.09 -4.94 -21.70
CA ALA A 272 2.11 -5.45 -20.81
C ALA A 272 2.60 -6.84 -21.20
N ASP A 273 3.70 -7.26 -20.57
CA ASP A 273 4.22 -8.62 -20.68
C ASP A 273 3.20 -9.64 -20.15
N PRO A 274 2.73 -10.61 -20.98
CA PRO A 274 1.78 -11.63 -20.57
C PRO A 274 2.24 -12.50 -19.38
N GLU A 275 3.55 -12.56 -19.12
CA GLU A 275 4.12 -13.39 -18.05
C GLU A 275 3.98 -12.80 -16.64
N LEU A 276 3.52 -11.55 -16.49
CA LEU A 276 3.34 -10.84 -15.20
C LEU A 276 2.12 -11.31 -14.37
N ARG A 277 1.79 -12.62 -14.43
CA ARG A 277 0.65 -13.32 -13.81
C ARG A 277 0.11 -12.62 -12.53
N GLY A 278 -1.17 -12.24 -12.54
CA GLY A 278 -1.85 -11.56 -11.42
C GLY A 278 -1.77 -10.03 -11.41
N LEU A 279 -0.68 -9.42 -11.90
CA LEU A 279 -0.50 -7.95 -11.94
C LEU A 279 -1.11 -7.28 -13.19
N LEU A 280 -1.57 -8.09 -14.15
CA LEU A 280 -2.06 -7.69 -15.48
C LEU A 280 -3.56 -7.46 -15.55
N SER A 281 -4.27 -7.50 -14.44
CA SER A 281 -5.72 -7.30 -14.48
C SER A 281 -6.04 -5.89 -15.03
N PRO A 282 -7.00 -5.74 -15.96
CA PRO A 282 -7.54 -4.43 -16.33
C PRO A 282 -8.08 -3.63 -15.13
N PHE A 283 -8.31 -4.31 -14.01
CA PHE A 283 -8.77 -3.72 -12.76
C PHE A 283 -7.64 -3.38 -11.78
N ALA A 284 -6.43 -3.91 -11.99
CA ALA A 284 -5.28 -3.61 -11.16
C ALA A 284 -4.90 -2.12 -11.24
N ALA A 285 -4.60 -1.49 -10.11
CA ALA A 285 -4.20 -0.08 -10.08
C ALA A 285 -2.93 0.20 -10.91
N ALA A 286 -2.03 -0.78 -11.01
CA ALA A 286 -0.80 -0.69 -11.78
C ALA A 286 -1.03 -0.53 -13.30
N THR A 287 -2.14 -1.05 -13.84
CA THR A 287 -2.42 -0.94 -15.29
C THR A 287 -2.99 0.43 -15.66
N ARG A 288 -3.40 1.26 -14.68
CA ARG A 288 -3.93 2.61 -14.92
C ARG A 288 -2.85 3.70 -14.90
N THR A 289 -1.63 3.39 -15.34
CA THR A 289 -0.54 4.37 -15.40
C THR A 289 -0.82 5.45 -16.43
N ARG A 290 -0.53 6.71 -16.09
CA ARG A 290 -0.71 7.82 -17.01
C ARG A 290 0.48 7.96 -17.96
N LEU A 291 0.22 7.83 -19.26
CA LEU A 291 1.12 8.26 -20.32
C LEU A 291 1.04 9.80 -20.43
N HIS A 292 2.10 10.49 -20.02
CA HIS A 292 2.14 11.94 -20.02
C HIS A 292 2.52 12.52 -21.39
N ARG A 293 3.25 11.75 -22.20
CA ARG A 293 3.73 12.18 -23.51
C ARG A 293 4.07 10.98 -24.39
N ALA A 294 3.72 11.09 -25.66
CA ALA A 294 4.24 10.27 -26.75
C ALA A 294 4.42 11.20 -27.96
N ARG A 295 5.64 11.30 -28.50
CA ARG A 295 5.91 12.16 -29.66
C ARG A 295 7.05 11.63 -30.52
N ALA A 296 6.92 11.78 -31.84
CA ALA A 296 8.06 11.73 -32.75
C ALA A 296 8.95 12.95 -32.46
N ALA A 297 10.06 12.70 -31.78
CA ALA A 297 10.87 13.69 -31.10
C ALA A 297 12.05 14.15 -31.96
N ASP A 298 12.67 13.22 -32.70
CA ASP A 298 13.80 13.45 -33.59
C ASP A 298 13.75 12.52 -34.82
N THR A 299 14.59 12.77 -35.82
CA THR A 299 14.83 11.85 -36.94
C THR A 299 16.33 11.72 -37.17
N ILE A 300 16.83 10.50 -37.12
CA ILE A 300 18.26 10.19 -37.14
C ILE A 300 18.57 9.17 -38.23
N VAL A 301 19.84 9.05 -38.59
CA VAL A 301 20.34 7.99 -39.46
C VAL A 301 21.32 7.15 -38.65
N VAL A 302 21.12 5.84 -38.61
CA VAL A 302 22.00 4.88 -37.93
C VAL A 302 22.39 3.83 -38.95
N ARG A 303 23.69 3.68 -39.21
CA ARG A 303 24.24 2.78 -40.26
C ARG A 303 23.62 2.94 -41.66
N GLY A 304 23.28 4.19 -42.03
CA GLY A 304 22.68 4.49 -43.33
C GLY A 304 21.16 4.26 -43.40
N GLU A 305 20.53 3.80 -42.32
CA GLU A 305 19.08 3.59 -42.24
C GLU A 305 18.42 4.72 -41.44
N PRO A 306 17.30 5.30 -41.92
CA PRO A 306 16.61 6.37 -41.21
C PRO A 306 15.65 5.86 -40.14
N PHE A 307 15.69 6.48 -38.96
CA PHE A 307 14.83 6.19 -37.82
C PHE A 307 14.15 7.46 -37.30
N VAL A 308 12.96 7.28 -36.74
CA VAL A 308 12.28 8.29 -35.92
C VAL A 308 12.53 7.95 -34.47
N VAL A 309 13.09 8.89 -33.71
CA VAL A 309 13.18 8.74 -32.24
C VAL A 309 11.83 9.09 -31.66
N VAL A 310 11.09 8.10 -31.16
CA VAL A 310 9.82 8.34 -30.47
C VAL A 310 10.05 8.39 -28.97
N GLU A 311 9.70 9.52 -28.36
CA GLU A 311 9.82 9.76 -26.94
C GLU A 311 8.50 9.46 -26.23
N LEU A 312 8.52 8.52 -25.28
CA LEU A 312 7.43 8.16 -24.40
C LEU A 312 7.77 8.63 -22.98
N ARG A 313 6.87 9.37 -22.30
CA ARG A 313 7.03 9.74 -20.88
C ARG A 313 5.83 9.32 -20.06
N GLY A 314 6.09 8.72 -18.91
CA GLY A 314 5.06 8.23 -17.98
C GLY A 314 5.53 8.36 -16.53
N ARG A 315 4.65 8.06 -15.57
CA ARG A 315 5.05 7.95 -14.14
C ARG A 315 5.89 6.68 -13.90
N GLY A 316 5.51 5.62 -14.62
CA GLY A 316 6.17 4.32 -14.74
C GLY A 316 5.61 3.63 -15.98
N PHE A 317 6.25 2.56 -16.44
CA PHE A 317 5.77 1.75 -17.54
C PHE A 317 5.73 0.29 -17.09
N LEU A 318 4.73 -0.46 -17.57
CA LEU A 318 4.71 -1.91 -17.44
C LEU A 318 5.79 -2.49 -18.37
N PRO A 319 6.38 -3.66 -18.03
CA PRO A 319 7.22 -4.40 -18.96
C PRO A 319 6.52 -4.58 -20.31
N GLN A 320 7.27 -4.40 -21.41
CA GLN A 320 6.78 -4.39 -22.81
C GLN A 320 5.83 -3.24 -23.23
N GLN A 321 5.38 -2.35 -22.32
CA GLN A 321 4.44 -1.27 -22.64
C GLN A 321 4.91 -0.33 -23.74
N ALA A 322 6.17 0.08 -23.70
CA ALA A 322 6.73 0.95 -24.73
C ALA A 322 6.70 0.30 -26.13
N ARG A 323 7.07 -0.98 -26.21
CA ARG A 323 7.12 -1.75 -27.47
C ARG A 323 5.72 -1.98 -28.04
N ARG A 324 4.80 -2.47 -27.21
CA ARG A 324 3.43 -2.77 -27.62
C ARG A 324 2.67 -1.52 -28.07
N LEU A 325 2.87 -0.41 -27.36
CA LEU A 325 2.34 0.89 -27.77
C LEU A 325 2.87 1.30 -29.15
N MET A 326 4.16 1.08 -29.42
CA MET A 326 4.75 1.37 -30.73
C MET A 326 4.14 0.54 -31.83
N GLY A 327 3.98 -0.78 -31.62
CA GLY A 327 3.39 -1.68 -32.60
C GLY A 327 1.98 -1.22 -33.00
N VAL A 328 1.13 -0.92 -32.01
CA VAL A 328 -0.22 -0.40 -32.26
C VAL A 328 -0.18 0.95 -33.00
N ALA A 329 0.69 1.88 -32.61
CA ALA A 329 0.81 3.18 -33.26
C ALA A 329 1.24 3.06 -34.75
N VAL A 330 2.11 2.10 -35.07
CA VAL A 330 2.52 1.79 -36.44
C VAL A 330 1.36 1.21 -37.25
N LEU A 331 0.64 0.22 -36.72
CA LEU A 331 -0.52 -0.35 -37.41
C LEU A 331 -1.63 0.68 -37.64
N MET A 332 -1.85 1.60 -36.68
CA MET A 332 -2.76 2.74 -36.86
C MET A 332 -2.30 3.70 -37.95
N GLN A 333 -0.99 4.01 -38.03
CA GLN A 333 -0.44 4.88 -39.08
C GLN A 333 -0.62 4.25 -40.47
N ARG A 334 -0.42 2.94 -40.57
CA ARG A 334 -0.57 2.16 -41.80
C ARG A 334 -2.03 2.00 -42.23
N GLY A 335 -2.98 2.38 -41.36
CA GLY A 335 -4.41 2.24 -41.60
C GLY A 335 -4.92 0.81 -41.41
N GLU A 336 -4.10 -0.07 -40.84
CA GLU A 336 -4.46 -1.45 -40.52
C GLU A 336 -5.28 -1.52 -39.22
N LEU A 337 -5.01 -0.60 -38.29
CA LEU A 337 -5.87 -0.36 -37.14
C LEU A 337 -6.61 0.97 -37.26
N PRO A 338 -7.84 1.04 -36.75
CA PRO A 338 -8.62 2.27 -36.73
C PRO A 338 -8.12 3.33 -35.73
N ALA A 339 -8.55 4.59 -35.90
CA ALA A 339 -7.99 5.77 -35.22
C ALA A 339 -8.16 5.81 -33.68
N ASP A 340 -9.19 5.17 -33.16
CA ASP A 340 -9.53 5.01 -31.74
C ASP A 340 -9.10 3.65 -31.17
N ALA A 341 -8.15 2.95 -31.83
CA ALA A 341 -7.69 1.63 -31.37
C ALA A 341 -7.14 1.65 -29.94
N PHE A 342 -6.41 2.69 -29.52
CA PHE A 342 -5.92 2.78 -28.13
C PHE A 342 -7.05 2.86 -27.11
N ASP A 343 -8.12 3.61 -27.41
CA ASP A 343 -9.26 3.73 -26.49
C ASP A 343 -9.96 2.37 -26.35
N VAL A 344 -10.15 1.65 -27.46
CA VAL A 344 -10.73 0.30 -27.44
C VAL A 344 -9.80 -0.71 -26.73
N LEU A 345 -8.52 -0.73 -27.06
CA LEU A 345 -7.54 -1.69 -26.52
C LEU A 345 -7.19 -1.46 -25.05
N THR A 346 -7.60 -0.34 -24.47
CA THR A 346 -7.44 -0.06 -23.04
C THR A 346 -8.74 -0.19 -22.24
N ARG A 347 -9.82 -0.64 -22.89
CA ARG A 347 -11.05 -1.01 -22.19
C ARG A 347 -10.85 -2.22 -21.30
N ARG A 348 -11.53 -2.22 -20.16
CA ARG A 348 -11.35 -3.26 -19.12
C ARG A 348 -12.00 -4.59 -19.46
N ASP A 349 -13.01 -4.57 -20.32
CA ASP A 349 -13.74 -5.74 -20.81
C ASP A 349 -13.08 -6.38 -22.04
N LEU A 350 -11.91 -5.89 -22.46
CA LEU A 350 -11.22 -6.39 -23.62
C LEU A 350 -9.81 -6.86 -23.24
N VAL A 351 -9.55 -8.16 -23.36
CA VAL A 351 -8.19 -8.69 -23.27
C VAL A 351 -7.81 -9.35 -24.59
N ILE A 352 -6.78 -8.82 -25.21
CA ILE A 352 -6.32 -9.23 -26.53
C ILE A 352 -4.83 -8.98 -26.66
N GLU A 353 -4.17 -9.84 -27.43
CA GLU A 353 -2.77 -9.69 -27.75
C GLU A 353 -2.54 -8.47 -28.64
N THR A 354 -1.61 -7.61 -28.22
CA THR A 354 -1.11 -6.50 -29.03
C THR A 354 0.21 -6.90 -29.70
N PRO A 355 0.59 -6.26 -30.83
CA PRO A 355 1.87 -6.54 -31.47
C PRO A 355 3.04 -6.27 -30.52
N LEU A 356 4.07 -7.11 -30.59
CA LEU A 356 5.32 -6.95 -29.84
C LEU A 356 6.51 -6.74 -30.82
N PRO A 357 6.79 -5.50 -31.23
CA PRO A 357 7.94 -5.18 -32.08
C PRO A 357 9.29 -5.53 -31.43
N PRO A 358 10.40 -5.61 -32.20
CA PRO A 358 11.76 -5.74 -31.69
C PRO A 358 12.11 -4.75 -30.56
N ALA A 359 13.02 -5.12 -29.67
CA ALA A 359 13.44 -4.29 -28.54
C ALA A 359 14.39 -3.15 -28.98
N LEU A 360 13.82 -2.15 -29.65
CA LEU A 360 14.52 -0.95 -30.12
C LEU A 360 14.34 0.24 -29.17
N GLU A 361 13.82 0.00 -27.96
CA GLU A 361 13.72 0.97 -26.90
C GLU A 361 14.95 0.99 -25.98
N TYR A 362 15.23 2.17 -25.43
CA TYR A 362 16.13 2.35 -24.31
C TYR A 362 15.56 3.37 -23.34
N PHE A 363 15.94 3.25 -22.06
CA PHE A 363 15.60 4.25 -21.07
C PHE A 363 16.42 5.52 -21.32
N ALA A 364 15.75 6.66 -21.49
CA ALA A 364 16.38 7.93 -21.87
C ALA A 364 16.63 8.87 -20.68
N GLY A 365 16.03 8.57 -19.52
CA GLY A 365 16.27 9.29 -18.28
C GLY A 365 15.00 9.52 -17.44
N ALA A 366 15.20 10.15 -16.28
CA ALA A 366 14.14 10.50 -15.34
C ALA A 366 14.05 12.01 -15.09
N ARG A 367 12.84 12.48 -14.77
CA ARG A 367 12.55 13.86 -14.41
C ARG A 367 12.39 13.99 -12.90
N TYR A 368 12.98 15.06 -12.34
CA TYR A 368 12.90 15.38 -10.92
C TYR A 368 12.37 16.80 -10.74
N SER A 369 11.07 16.94 -10.51
CA SER A 369 10.42 18.26 -10.42
C SER A 369 11.06 19.17 -9.36
N ALA A 370 11.56 18.60 -8.25
CA ALA A 370 12.22 19.35 -7.18
C ALA A 370 13.56 19.98 -7.62
N LEU A 371 14.28 19.36 -8.56
CA LEU A 371 15.52 19.91 -9.12
C LEU A 371 15.24 21.00 -10.16
N GLU A 372 14.19 20.84 -10.97
CA GLU A 372 13.78 21.84 -11.96
C GLU A 372 13.43 23.17 -11.31
N VAL A 373 12.67 23.15 -10.20
CA VAL A 373 12.32 24.36 -9.44
C VAL A 373 13.56 25.10 -8.92
N LYS A 374 14.62 24.36 -8.59
CA LYS A 374 15.88 24.91 -8.09
C LYS A 374 16.86 25.30 -9.21
N GLY A 375 16.47 25.17 -10.48
CA GLY A 375 17.33 25.45 -11.63
C GLY A 375 18.45 24.42 -11.87
N GLY A 376 18.45 23.29 -11.14
CA GLY A 376 19.52 22.29 -11.14
C GLY A 376 19.25 21.05 -11.99
N ASP A 377 18.23 21.06 -12.86
CA ASP A 377 17.84 19.87 -13.65
C ASP A 377 18.74 19.62 -14.87
N ALA A 378 19.48 20.62 -15.33
CA ALA A 378 20.40 20.46 -16.46
C ALA A 378 21.62 19.63 -16.05
N TRP A 379 21.99 18.68 -16.91
CA TRP A 379 23.26 17.98 -16.80
C TRP A 379 24.39 18.89 -17.30
N PRO A 380 25.53 18.95 -16.59
CA PRO A 380 26.73 19.62 -17.10
C PRO A 380 27.11 19.11 -18.50
N ASP A 381 27.71 19.98 -19.30
CA ASP A 381 28.28 19.59 -20.59
C ASP A 381 29.46 18.65 -20.34
N ASP A 382 29.43 17.49 -20.98
CA ASP A 382 30.47 16.46 -20.90
C ASP A 382 31.39 16.46 -22.14
N GLY A 383 31.35 17.54 -22.92
CA GLY A 383 32.16 17.69 -24.13
C GLY A 383 31.67 16.79 -25.28
N GLY A 384 30.41 16.37 -25.25
CA GLY A 384 29.80 15.50 -26.25
C GLY A 384 29.96 13.99 -25.99
N GLY A 385 30.45 13.61 -24.81
CA GLY A 385 30.61 12.21 -24.41
C GLY A 385 29.29 11.43 -24.37
N ALA A 386 28.22 12.05 -23.87
CA ALA A 386 26.89 11.48 -23.81
C ALA A 386 26.30 11.30 -25.21
N ASP A 387 26.55 12.23 -26.12
CA ASP A 387 26.08 12.14 -27.51
C ASP A 387 26.81 11.02 -28.27
N ALA A 388 28.13 10.88 -28.06
CA ALA A 388 28.93 9.80 -28.63
C ALA A 388 28.47 8.42 -28.13
N TRP A 389 28.39 8.24 -26.80
CA TRP A 389 27.91 6.98 -26.21
C TRP A 389 26.48 6.64 -26.65
N LEU A 390 25.60 7.64 -26.73
CA LEU A 390 24.24 7.44 -27.21
C LEU A 390 24.20 7.03 -28.69
N SER A 391 25.14 7.50 -29.50
CA SER A 391 25.31 7.05 -30.88
C SER A 391 25.70 5.57 -30.92
N ASP A 392 26.70 5.17 -30.15
CA ASP A 392 27.19 3.78 -30.07
C ASP A 392 26.07 2.84 -29.61
N LEU A 393 25.35 3.20 -28.54
CA LEU A 393 24.20 2.43 -28.05
C LEU A 393 23.14 2.22 -29.16
N ARG A 394 22.85 3.26 -29.94
CA ARG A 394 21.85 3.18 -31.02
C ARG A 394 22.31 2.25 -32.12
N GLU A 395 23.61 2.19 -32.41
CA GLU A 395 24.15 1.19 -33.33
C GLU A 395 24.00 -0.23 -32.77
N ASP A 396 24.32 -0.45 -31.50
CA ASP A 396 24.23 -1.78 -30.87
C ASP A 396 22.81 -2.33 -30.86
N LEU A 397 21.81 -1.48 -30.58
CA LEU A 397 20.40 -1.86 -30.59
C LEU A 397 19.92 -2.35 -31.96
N ILE A 398 20.49 -1.82 -33.05
CA ILE A 398 20.03 -2.17 -34.41
C ILE A 398 20.78 -3.36 -35.01
N ILE A 399 21.97 -3.73 -34.50
CA ILE A 399 22.76 -4.87 -35.01
C ILE A 399 21.98 -6.19 -34.99
N ASN A 400 21.08 -6.34 -34.01
CA ASN A 400 20.35 -7.58 -33.76
C ASN A 400 18.84 -7.48 -34.07
N ALA A 401 18.38 -6.38 -34.67
CA ALA A 401 16.96 -6.17 -34.95
C ALA A 401 16.62 -6.49 -36.42
N ASN A 402 15.83 -7.54 -36.64
CA ASN A 402 15.27 -7.80 -37.97
C ASN A 402 14.21 -6.76 -38.30
N SER A 403 14.38 -6.03 -39.42
CA SER A 403 13.71 -4.75 -39.61
C SER A 403 12.20 -4.89 -39.65
N ASP A 404 11.57 -5.66 -40.53
CA ASP A 404 10.10 -5.64 -40.73
C ASP A 404 9.39 -6.99 -40.53
N GLU A 405 10.11 -8.01 -40.07
CA GLU A 405 9.56 -9.38 -39.93
C GLU A 405 8.33 -9.44 -39.03
N TRP A 406 8.35 -8.70 -37.91
CA TRP A 406 7.23 -8.67 -36.97
C TRP A 406 5.93 -8.14 -37.60
N LEU A 407 6.02 -7.22 -38.57
CA LEU A 407 4.85 -6.69 -39.29
C LEU A 407 4.20 -7.76 -40.17
N ARG A 408 5.00 -8.71 -40.68
CA ARG A 408 4.50 -9.83 -41.49
C ARG A 408 4.02 -10.99 -40.63
N ALA A 409 4.67 -11.23 -39.49
CA ALA A 409 4.37 -12.34 -38.60
C ALA A 409 3.11 -12.11 -37.74
N PHE A 410 2.82 -10.86 -37.37
CA PHE A 410 1.67 -10.52 -36.54
C PHE A 410 0.38 -10.42 -37.37
N ASP A 411 -0.70 -11.07 -36.93
CA ASP A 411 -2.00 -11.03 -37.60
C ASP A 411 -2.74 -9.71 -37.28
N SER A 412 -2.39 -8.65 -38.02
CA SER A 412 -3.02 -7.34 -37.87
C SER A 412 -4.50 -7.34 -38.28
N GLN A 413 -4.92 -8.24 -39.17
CA GLN A 413 -6.31 -8.35 -39.61
C GLN A 413 -7.20 -8.91 -38.50
N ALA A 414 -6.75 -9.95 -37.80
CA ALA A 414 -7.46 -10.48 -36.64
C ALA A 414 -7.62 -9.42 -35.54
N LEU A 415 -6.56 -8.67 -35.23
CA LEU A 415 -6.62 -7.57 -34.26
C LEU A 415 -7.60 -6.48 -34.71
N ALA A 416 -7.55 -6.07 -35.97
CA ALA A 416 -8.47 -5.07 -36.52
C ALA A 416 -9.94 -5.53 -36.48
N ALA A 417 -10.19 -6.81 -36.78
CA ALA A 417 -11.52 -7.41 -36.69
C ALA A 417 -12.03 -7.43 -35.24
N ALA A 418 -11.18 -7.80 -34.28
CA ALA A 418 -11.51 -7.80 -32.86
C ALA A 418 -11.80 -6.39 -32.33
N VAL A 419 -10.94 -5.41 -32.65
CA VAL A 419 -11.16 -4.00 -32.29
C VAL A 419 -12.47 -3.48 -32.91
N SER A 420 -12.75 -3.84 -34.17
CA SER A 420 -14.00 -3.44 -34.84
C SER A 420 -15.23 -4.11 -34.24
N ALA A 421 -15.13 -5.36 -33.80
CA ALA A 421 -16.21 -6.06 -33.10
C ALA A 421 -16.50 -5.41 -31.74
N ALA A 422 -15.47 -5.07 -30.97
CA ALA A 422 -15.59 -4.39 -29.68
C ALA A 422 -16.19 -2.97 -29.80
N ARG A 423 -16.07 -2.31 -30.96
CA ARG A 423 -16.75 -1.02 -31.21
C ARG A 423 -18.24 -1.17 -31.42
N ARG A 424 -18.65 -2.17 -32.19
CA ARG A 424 -20.07 -2.39 -32.54
C ARG A 424 -20.91 -2.74 -31.31
N SER A 425 -20.28 -3.29 -30.26
CA SER A 425 -20.97 -3.54 -28.99
C SER A 425 -21.26 -2.26 -28.18
N GLY A 426 -20.67 -1.10 -28.52
CA GLY A 426 -21.10 0.21 -28.01
C GLY A 426 -21.01 0.45 -26.50
N HIS A 427 -20.44 -0.47 -25.71
CA HIS A 427 -20.36 -0.35 -24.27
C HIS A 427 -19.22 0.56 -23.84
N ASP A 428 -19.52 1.84 -23.67
CA ASP A 428 -18.74 2.80 -22.89
C ASP A 428 -19.69 3.65 -22.00
N GLU A 429 -20.71 3.00 -21.42
CA GLU A 429 -21.44 3.60 -20.30
C GLU A 429 -20.63 3.37 -19.02
N ALA A 430 -20.16 4.45 -18.41
CA ALA A 430 -19.86 4.42 -16.98
C ALA A 430 -21.16 4.01 -16.27
N PRO A 431 -21.19 2.90 -15.51
CA PRO A 431 -22.40 2.53 -14.79
C PRO A 431 -22.64 3.62 -13.74
N ALA A 432 -23.76 4.34 -13.90
CA ALA A 432 -24.42 4.90 -12.73
C ALA A 432 -24.69 3.71 -11.81
N SER A 433 -23.99 3.67 -10.68
CA SER A 433 -23.94 2.57 -9.71
C SER A 433 -23.62 1.19 -10.29
N SER A 434 -22.32 0.92 -10.40
CA SER A 434 -21.66 -0.40 -10.23
C SER A 434 -22.53 -1.66 -10.39
N GLU A 435 -23.00 -1.91 -11.61
CA GLU A 435 -23.37 -3.23 -12.09
C GLU A 435 -22.35 -3.64 -13.17
N GLU A 436 -21.66 -4.75 -12.92
CA GLU A 436 -20.56 -5.26 -13.74
C GLU A 436 -21.07 -6.04 -14.95
N VAL A 437 -20.55 -5.69 -16.14
CA VAL A 437 -20.67 -6.46 -17.37
C VAL A 437 -19.37 -7.24 -17.57
N VAL A 438 -19.49 -8.56 -17.42
CA VAL A 438 -18.56 -9.64 -17.82
C VAL A 438 -18.22 -9.48 -19.32
N VAL A 439 -16.97 -9.61 -19.80
CA VAL A 439 -16.42 -10.82 -20.47
C VAL A 439 -14.90 -10.74 -20.71
N ALA A 440 -14.23 -11.88 -20.47
CA ALA A 440 -12.96 -12.43 -21.01
C ALA A 440 -11.68 -11.56 -20.99
N ALA A 441 -11.04 -11.57 -19.82
CA ALA A 441 -9.60 -11.85 -19.77
C ALA A 441 -9.29 -13.21 -20.41
N THR A 442 -8.06 -13.41 -20.89
CA THR A 442 -7.48 -14.76 -21.15
C THR A 442 -8.10 -15.73 -20.16
N PRO A 443 -8.76 -16.83 -20.60
CA PRO A 443 -9.62 -17.60 -19.72
C PRO A 443 -8.82 -17.88 -18.45
N PRO A 444 -9.38 -17.55 -17.26
CA PRO A 444 -8.78 -17.98 -16.01
C PRO A 444 -8.41 -19.46 -16.19
N PRO A 445 -7.22 -19.92 -15.75
CA PRO A 445 -6.87 -21.34 -15.84
C PRO A 445 -8.10 -22.17 -15.52
N GLU A 446 -8.42 -23.19 -16.32
CA GLU A 446 -9.72 -23.89 -16.31
C GLU A 446 -10.26 -24.16 -14.89
N ALA A 447 -9.37 -24.46 -13.95
CA ALA A 447 -9.64 -24.59 -12.52
C ALA A 447 -10.41 -23.40 -11.89
N TYR A 448 -10.04 -22.13 -12.17
CA TYR A 448 -10.73 -20.94 -11.66
C TYR A 448 -12.13 -20.80 -12.26
N VAL A 449 -12.28 -21.08 -13.56
CA VAL A 449 -13.59 -21.03 -14.24
C VAL A 449 -14.51 -22.10 -13.68
N SER A 450 -14.02 -23.34 -13.56
CA SER A 450 -14.76 -24.47 -12.99
C SER A 450 -15.15 -24.21 -11.54
N CYS A 451 -14.24 -23.68 -10.72
CA CYS A 451 -14.55 -23.36 -9.34
C CYS A 451 -15.58 -22.23 -9.21
N LEU A 452 -15.47 -21.17 -10.03
CA LEU A 452 -16.44 -20.07 -10.02
C LEU A 452 -17.83 -20.54 -10.51
N HIS A 453 -17.88 -21.42 -11.51
CA HIS A 453 -19.12 -22.04 -11.97
C HIS A 453 -19.84 -22.78 -10.83
N GLU A 454 -19.12 -23.63 -10.08
CA GLU A 454 -19.70 -24.36 -8.95
C GLU A 454 -20.09 -23.43 -7.78
N LEU A 455 -19.36 -22.33 -7.55
CA LEU A 455 -19.71 -21.33 -6.54
C LEU A 455 -21.04 -20.63 -6.88
N ARG A 456 -21.22 -20.25 -8.14
CA ARG A 456 -22.48 -19.68 -8.66
C ARG A 456 -23.62 -20.69 -8.59
N ALA A 457 -23.40 -21.93 -9.03
CA ALA A 457 -24.39 -23.00 -8.91
C ALA A 457 -24.82 -23.25 -7.45
N ALA A 458 -23.86 -23.22 -6.51
CA ALA A 458 -24.17 -23.34 -5.08
C ALA A 458 -24.98 -22.14 -4.56
N HIS A 459 -24.63 -20.91 -4.98
CA HIS A 459 -25.39 -19.70 -4.66
C HIS A 459 -26.83 -19.76 -5.19
N ASP A 460 -27.00 -20.04 -6.49
CA ASP A 460 -28.28 -20.04 -7.19
C ASP A 460 -29.22 -21.15 -6.72
N SER A 461 -28.67 -22.24 -6.18
CA SER A 461 -29.47 -23.34 -5.64
C SER A 461 -30.33 -22.94 -4.44
N GLY A 462 -30.05 -21.81 -3.78
CA GLY A 462 -30.70 -21.41 -2.53
C GLY A 462 -30.37 -22.30 -1.33
N ARG A 463 -29.53 -23.33 -1.50
CA ARG A 463 -29.15 -24.31 -0.47
C ARG A 463 -27.91 -23.90 0.33
N TRP A 464 -27.47 -22.65 0.21
CA TRP A 464 -26.27 -22.16 0.89
C TRP A 464 -26.39 -22.38 2.40
N PRO A 465 -25.40 -23.00 3.08
CA PRO A 465 -25.54 -23.36 4.48
C PRO A 465 -25.57 -22.10 5.36
N ARG A 466 -26.31 -22.16 6.47
CA ARG A 466 -26.33 -21.05 7.44
C ARG A 466 -24.92 -20.82 7.98
N THR A 467 -24.47 -19.56 7.93
CA THR A 467 -23.22 -19.13 8.55
C THR A 467 -23.22 -19.42 10.05
N SER A 468 -22.10 -19.94 10.57
CA SER A 468 -21.97 -20.20 12.02
C SER A 468 -22.04 -18.91 12.82
N VAL A 469 -22.52 -18.98 14.06
CA VAL A 469 -22.65 -17.81 14.96
C VAL A 469 -21.29 -17.14 15.20
N ALA A 470 -20.21 -17.93 15.33
CA ALA A 470 -18.87 -17.39 15.49
C ALA A 470 -18.43 -16.57 14.27
N ARG A 471 -18.71 -17.07 13.05
CA ARG A 471 -18.28 -16.41 11.81
C ARG A 471 -19.19 -15.23 11.43
N SER A 472 -20.48 -15.27 11.78
CA SER A 472 -21.38 -14.14 11.56
C SER A 472 -21.05 -12.92 12.42
N LYS A 473 -20.33 -13.10 13.54
CA LYS A 473 -19.80 -11.97 14.33
C LYS A 473 -18.70 -11.20 13.59
N LEU A 474 -17.93 -11.87 12.74
CA LEU A 474 -16.79 -11.28 12.01
C LEU A 474 -17.19 -10.63 10.69
N ILE A 475 -18.31 -11.06 10.10
CA ILE A 475 -18.80 -10.55 8.83
C ILE A 475 -19.62 -9.27 9.08
N ARG A 476 -19.35 -8.20 8.32
CA ARG A 476 -20.16 -6.99 8.35
C ARG A 476 -21.60 -7.32 7.96
N PRO A 477 -22.62 -6.80 8.67
CA PRO A 477 -24.00 -7.20 8.43
C PRO A 477 -24.46 -6.74 7.04
N THR A 478 -24.74 -7.70 6.16
CA THR A 478 -25.49 -7.48 4.91
C THR A 478 -26.45 -8.65 4.71
N GLU A 479 -27.56 -8.44 4.01
CA GLU A 479 -28.59 -9.48 3.80
C GLU A 479 -28.06 -10.68 2.98
N THR A 480 -26.96 -10.50 2.26
CA THR A 480 -26.46 -11.49 1.27
C THR A 480 -25.15 -12.16 1.67
N ALA A 481 -24.46 -11.67 2.70
CA ALA A 481 -23.18 -12.23 3.14
C ALA A 481 -23.36 -13.58 3.82
N ALA A 482 -22.57 -14.58 3.40
CA ALA A 482 -22.62 -15.90 4.00
C ALA A 482 -21.26 -16.62 3.93
N SER A 483 -21.03 -17.56 4.84
CA SER A 483 -19.82 -18.39 4.83
C SER A 483 -20.08 -19.77 5.40
N PHE A 484 -19.43 -20.77 4.82
CA PHE A 484 -19.37 -22.13 5.37
C PHE A 484 -17.97 -22.72 5.11
N THR A 485 -17.76 -23.98 5.50
CA THR A 485 -16.48 -24.65 5.33
C THR A 485 -16.68 -25.98 4.61
N LEU A 486 -15.80 -26.26 3.66
CA LEU A 486 -15.63 -27.54 2.98
C LEU A 486 -14.40 -28.25 3.54
N GLU A 487 -14.43 -29.57 3.53
CA GLU A 487 -13.30 -30.43 3.89
C GLU A 487 -12.77 -31.16 2.68
N ARG A 488 -11.48 -31.50 2.67
CA ARG A 488 -10.86 -32.21 1.54
C ARG A 488 -11.54 -33.57 1.32
N PRO A 489 -12.02 -33.89 0.10
CA PRO A 489 -12.61 -35.18 -0.20
C PRO A 489 -11.62 -36.34 0.03
N PRO A 490 -12.09 -37.51 0.50
CA PRO A 490 -13.48 -37.84 0.83
C PRO A 490 -13.90 -37.29 2.21
N SER A 491 -15.02 -36.54 2.27
CA SER A 491 -15.63 -36.08 3.53
C SER A 491 -17.15 -36.09 3.45
N GLN A 492 -17.81 -36.39 4.57
CA GLN A 492 -19.26 -36.36 4.75
C GLN A 492 -19.74 -35.06 5.42
N ALA A 493 -18.88 -34.05 5.56
CA ALA A 493 -19.26 -32.78 6.15
C ALA A 493 -20.48 -32.16 5.43
N ARG A 494 -21.30 -31.43 6.18
CA ARG A 494 -22.57 -30.88 5.66
C ARG A 494 -22.40 -30.06 4.38
N GLY A 495 -21.32 -29.28 4.28
CA GLY A 495 -20.97 -28.53 3.06
C GLY A 495 -20.65 -29.44 1.88
N ASN A 496 -19.81 -30.46 2.10
CA ASN A 496 -19.45 -31.46 1.09
C ASN A 496 -20.66 -32.26 0.60
N ALA A 497 -21.55 -32.67 1.51
CA ALA A 497 -22.78 -33.39 1.16
C ALA A 497 -23.74 -32.51 0.34
N ALA A 498 -23.82 -31.21 0.64
CA ALA A 498 -24.66 -30.28 -0.09
C ALA A 498 -24.10 -29.92 -1.48
N PHE A 499 -22.77 -29.81 -1.60
CA PHE A 499 -22.06 -29.35 -2.79
C PHE A 499 -20.80 -30.20 -3.09
N PRO A 500 -20.96 -31.47 -3.49
CA PRO A 500 -19.81 -32.36 -3.72
C PRO A 500 -18.91 -31.86 -4.85
N LYS A 501 -19.49 -31.42 -5.97
CA LYS A 501 -18.75 -30.85 -7.11
C LYS A 501 -17.97 -29.59 -6.76
N LEU A 502 -18.54 -28.73 -5.90
CA LEU A 502 -17.85 -27.55 -5.40
C LEU A 502 -16.65 -27.93 -4.52
N ALA A 503 -16.78 -28.97 -3.69
CA ALA A 503 -15.66 -29.47 -2.89
C ALA A 503 -14.50 -29.93 -3.80
N ASP A 504 -14.80 -30.73 -4.81
CA ASP A 504 -13.79 -31.19 -5.78
C ASP A 504 -13.13 -29.97 -6.48
N ALA A 505 -13.93 -29.05 -7.02
CA ALA A 505 -13.42 -27.88 -7.73
C ALA A 505 -12.56 -26.95 -6.84
N VAL A 506 -12.92 -26.77 -5.57
CA VAL A 506 -12.19 -25.92 -4.62
C VAL A 506 -10.81 -26.51 -4.29
N PHE A 507 -10.71 -27.83 -4.04
CA PHE A 507 -9.42 -28.44 -3.71
C PHE A 507 -8.56 -28.74 -4.95
N ASP A 508 -9.18 -28.86 -6.13
CA ASP A 508 -8.47 -28.88 -7.41
C ASP A 508 -7.87 -27.52 -7.76
N LEU A 509 -8.60 -26.44 -7.44
CA LEU A 509 -8.10 -25.08 -7.59
C LEU A 509 -6.89 -24.84 -6.70
N GLU A 510 -6.91 -25.22 -5.41
CA GLU A 510 -5.73 -25.11 -4.52
C GLU A 510 -4.48 -25.73 -5.14
N ARG A 511 -4.61 -26.97 -5.62
CA ARG A 511 -3.50 -27.73 -6.23
C ARG A 511 -2.97 -27.06 -7.49
N THR A 512 -3.83 -26.35 -8.22
CA THR A 512 -3.45 -25.66 -9.46
C THR A 512 -2.72 -24.34 -9.17
N ILE A 513 -3.15 -23.60 -8.14
CA ILE A 513 -2.66 -22.24 -7.86
C ILE A 513 -1.48 -22.22 -6.88
N ALA A 514 -1.28 -23.31 -6.14
CA ALA A 514 -0.20 -23.47 -5.18
C ALA A 514 0.33 -24.93 -5.20
N PRO A 515 0.95 -25.40 -6.30
CA PRO A 515 1.36 -26.80 -6.45
C PRO A 515 2.43 -27.24 -5.45
N ASP A 516 3.27 -26.30 -4.99
CA ASP A 516 4.37 -26.58 -4.05
C ASP A 516 3.94 -26.55 -2.58
N ARG A 517 2.67 -26.24 -2.31
CA ARG A 517 2.15 -26.08 -0.95
C ARG A 517 1.61 -27.43 -0.41
N PRO A 518 1.87 -27.77 0.87
CA PRO A 518 1.22 -28.90 1.52
C PRO A 518 -0.31 -28.82 1.38
N PRO A 519 -0.99 -29.89 0.97
CA PRO A 519 -2.42 -29.83 0.67
C PRO A 519 -3.25 -29.48 1.92
N SER A 520 -4.13 -28.48 1.84
CA SER A 520 -4.94 -28.06 2.98
C SER A 520 -6.10 -29.03 3.26
N MET A 521 -6.44 -29.23 4.53
CA MET A 521 -7.57 -30.10 4.92
C MET A 521 -8.94 -29.43 4.79
N ARG A 522 -8.99 -28.09 4.87
CA ARG A 522 -10.24 -27.33 4.87
C ARG A 522 -10.16 -26.11 3.96
N CYS A 523 -11.32 -25.68 3.47
CA CYS A 523 -11.49 -24.40 2.80
C CYS A 523 -12.70 -23.67 3.38
N ALA A 524 -12.52 -22.45 3.88
CA ALA A 524 -13.64 -21.55 4.12
C ALA A 524 -14.11 -20.97 2.79
N VAL A 525 -15.41 -21.10 2.53
CA VAL A 525 -16.07 -20.60 1.32
C VAL A 525 -16.94 -19.42 1.73
N ASN A 526 -16.58 -18.23 1.29
CA ASN A 526 -17.28 -17.00 1.65
C ASN A 526 -17.95 -16.39 0.42
N ARG A 527 -19.17 -15.89 0.58
CA ARG A 527 -19.95 -15.17 -0.43
C ARG A 527 -20.28 -13.80 0.10
N ARG A 528 -19.92 -12.74 -0.64
CA ARG A 528 -20.20 -11.33 -0.33
C ARG A 528 -19.85 -10.96 1.11
N ALA A 529 -18.83 -11.61 1.67
CA ALA A 529 -18.44 -11.46 3.07
C ALA A 529 -17.31 -10.44 3.19
N GLU A 530 -17.62 -9.31 3.82
CA GLU A 530 -16.64 -8.33 4.26
C GLU A 530 -16.28 -8.65 5.72
N PHE A 531 -15.08 -9.16 5.95
CA PHE A 531 -14.62 -9.51 7.30
C PHE A 531 -14.04 -8.29 7.99
N ALA A 532 -14.44 -8.04 9.24
CA ALA A 532 -13.78 -7.09 10.12
C ALA A 532 -12.38 -7.59 10.52
N PRO A 533 -11.46 -6.71 11.00
CA PRO A 533 -10.14 -7.10 11.46
C PRO A 533 -10.18 -8.19 12.54
N HIS A 534 -9.52 -9.32 12.27
CA HIS A 534 -9.48 -10.49 13.15
C HIS A 534 -8.26 -11.37 12.89
N VAL A 535 -8.03 -12.33 13.78
CA VAL A 535 -7.21 -13.53 13.55
C VAL A 535 -8.11 -14.76 13.52
N ASP A 536 -7.67 -15.82 12.84
CA ASP A 536 -8.39 -17.08 12.79
C ASP A 536 -8.38 -17.74 14.17
N SER A 537 -9.53 -18.28 14.59
CA SER A 537 -9.66 -18.82 15.94
C SER A 537 -9.15 -20.26 16.10
N GLY A 538 -8.68 -20.92 15.03
CA GLY A 538 -7.90 -22.19 15.04
C GLY A 538 -8.39 -23.33 15.95
N ARG A 539 -9.64 -23.26 16.44
CA ARG A 539 -10.11 -23.99 17.65
C ARG A 539 -9.19 -23.88 18.89
N GLY A 540 -8.29 -22.89 18.94
CA GLY A 540 -7.32 -22.71 20.02
C GLY A 540 -6.04 -23.56 19.92
N LEU A 541 -5.81 -24.29 18.82
CA LEU A 541 -4.65 -25.18 18.63
C LEU A 541 -3.70 -24.71 17.52
N GLY A 542 -3.99 -23.58 16.87
CA GLY A 542 -3.27 -23.11 15.68
C GLY A 542 -3.77 -23.73 14.38
N GLN A 543 -3.17 -23.29 13.27
CA GLN A 543 -3.41 -23.80 11.92
C GLN A 543 -2.16 -23.60 11.05
N SER A 544 -2.11 -24.28 9.91
CA SER A 544 -1.12 -23.96 8.88
C SER A 544 -1.33 -22.54 8.34
N THR A 545 -0.28 -21.98 7.75
CA THR A 545 -0.34 -20.72 6.99
C THR A 545 -1.54 -20.76 6.05
N SER A 546 -2.38 -19.75 6.00
CA SER A 546 -3.57 -19.70 5.13
C SER A 546 -3.20 -19.39 3.69
N LEU A 547 -4.01 -19.86 2.74
CA LEU A 547 -3.99 -19.44 1.34
C LEU A 547 -5.37 -18.85 1.01
N ILE A 548 -5.42 -17.60 0.55
CA ILE A 548 -6.67 -16.94 0.13
C ILE A 548 -6.65 -16.63 -1.36
N VAL A 549 -7.81 -16.75 -2.01
CA VAL A 549 -8.06 -16.12 -3.31
C VAL A 549 -9.50 -15.63 -3.41
N GLY A 550 -9.69 -14.48 -4.04
CA GLY A 550 -10.99 -13.91 -4.39
C GLY A 550 -11.39 -14.30 -5.81
N LEU A 551 -12.66 -14.69 -6.01
CA LEU A 551 -13.24 -15.01 -7.31
C LEU A 551 -14.54 -14.23 -7.53
N GLY A 552 -14.97 -14.16 -8.79
CA GLY A 552 -16.17 -13.47 -9.21
C GLY A 552 -15.89 -12.11 -9.85
N ASP A 553 -16.95 -11.37 -10.09
CA ASP A 553 -16.88 -10.01 -10.59
C ASP A 553 -16.99 -9.07 -9.39
N PHE A 554 -15.88 -8.45 -8.98
CA PHE A 554 -15.92 -7.50 -7.87
C PHE A 554 -14.79 -6.46 -7.97
N SER A 555 -15.03 -5.26 -7.46
CA SER A 555 -14.02 -4.20 -7.35
C SER A 555 -13.76 -3.83 -5.89
N GLY A 556 -12.50 -3.49 -5.56
CA GLY A 556 -12.04 -3.40 -4.17
C GLY A 556 -11.92 -4.79 -3.54
N GLY A 557 -12.08 -4.89 -2.22
CA GLY A 557 -12.12 -6.18 -1.53
C GLY A 557 -10.76 -6.83 -1.36
N GLU A 558 -9.71 -6.02 -1.45
CA GLU A 558 -8.35 -6.36 -1.07
C GLU A 558 -8.36 -6.95 0.35
N LEU A 559 -7.51 -7.96 0.56
CA LEU A 559 -7.23 -8.44 1.90
C LEU A 559 -6.16 -7.55 2.50
N CYS A 560 -6.44 -6.93 3.63
CA CYS A 560 -5.42 -6.27 4.41
C CYS A 560 -4.87 -7.25 5.44
N VAL A 561 -3.54 -7.38 5.53
CA VAL A 561 -2.81 -8.22 6.48
C VAL A 561 -1.81 -7.32 7.20
N GLU A 562 -1.90 -7.20 8.52
CA GLU A 562 -1.02 -6.31 9.32
C GLU A 562 -0.93 -4.86 8.77
N GLY A 563 -2.04 -4.33 8.25
CA GLY A 563 -2.10 -2.98 7.67
C GLY A 563 -1.54 -2.86 6.24
N VAL A 564 -1.10 -3.96 5.63
CA VAL A 564 -0.65 -4.03 4.24
C VAL A 564 -1.78 -4.55 3.35
N GLU A 565 -2.14 -3.79 2.32
CA GLU A 565 -3.19 -4.14 1.36
C GLU A 565 -2.67 -5.11 0.29
N HIS A 566 -3.39 -6.20 0.07
CA HIS A 566 -3.10 -7.22 -0.93
C HIS A 566 -4.31 -7.42 -1.86
N ASP A 567 -4.07 -7.31 -3.18
CA ASP A 567 -5.07 -7.71 -4.16
C ASP A 567 -5.13 -9.24 -4.22
N VAL A 568 -6.31 -9.79 -3.90
CA VAL A 568 -6.57 -11.23 -3.92
C VAL A 568 -7.46 -11.66 -5.08
N ARG A 569 -7.88 -10.75 -5.97
CA ARG A 569 -8.80 -11.05 -7.08
C ARG A 569 -8.09 -11.89 -8.14
N TYR A 570 -8.39 -13.18 -8.18
CA TYR A 570 -7.68 -14.20 -8.97
C TYR A 570 -6.16 -14.24 -8.72
N ALA A 571 -5.72 -13.67 -7.60
CA ALA A 571 -4.33 -13.58 -7.20
C ALA A 571 -4.19 -14.26 -5.82
N PRO A 572 -3.67 -15.49 -5.74
CA PRO A 572 -3.56 -16.18 -4.46
C PRO A 572 -2.54 -15.47 -3.54
N LEU A 573 -2.89 -15.34 -2.27
CA LEU A 573 -2.00 -14.83 -1.23
C LEU A 573 -1.84 -15.87 -0.12
N GLN A 574 -0.60 -16.14 0.27
CA GLN A 574 -0.30 -16.87 1.50
C GLN A 574 -0.04 -15.89 2.65
N PHE A 575 -0.64 -16.14 3.80
CA PHE A 575 -0.50 -15.33 5.01
C PHE A 575 -0.75 -16.20 6.25
N ASP A 576 -0.18 -15.85 7.40
CA ASP A 576 -0.40 -16.56 8.66
C ASP A 576 -1.70 -16.08 9.32
N GLY A 577 -2.84 -16.63 8.88
CA GLY A 577 -4.14 -16.21 9.42
C GLY A 577 -4.32 -16.44 10.93
N TRP A 578 -3.45 -17.21 11.59
CA TRP A 578 -3.50 -17.44 13.04
C TRP A 578 -2.79 -16.34 13.83
N HIS A 579 -1.63 -15.88 13.38
CA HIS A 579 -0.86 -14.84 14.07
C HIS A 579 -1.04 -13.43 13.46
N GLU A 580 -1.39 -13.33 12.18
CA GLU A 580 -1.52 -12.06 11.45
C GLU A 580 -2.98 -11.61 11.39
N ARG A 581 -3.21 -10.40 11.89
CA ARG A 581 -4.51 -9.72 11.83
C ARG A 581 -4.84 -9.39 10.38
N HIS A 582 -6.04 -9.76 9.97
CA HIS A 582 -6.49 -9.58 8.60
C HIS A 582 -7.96 -9.18 8.47
N TRP A 583 -8.30 -8.46 7.39
CA TRP A 583 -9.67 -8.03 7.07
C TRP A 583 -9.89 -7.80 5.59
N THR A 584 -11.16 -7.78 5.18
CA THR A 584 -11.55 -7.41 3.82
C THR A 584 -11.81 -5.91 3.75
N LEU A 585 -11.16 -5.20 2.84
CA LEU A 585 -11.52 -3.81 2.53
C LEU A 585 -12.88 -3.74 1.81
N PRO A 586 -13.56 -2.57 1.80
CA PRO A 586 -14.84 -2.42 1.12
C PRO A 586 -14.77 -2.85 -0.34
N PHE A 587 -15.82 -3.51 -0.81
CA PHE A 587 -15.93 -3.93 -2.21
C PHE A 587 -17.35 -3.78 -2.74
N SER A 588 -17.46 -3.75 -4.06
CA SER A 588 -18.72 -3.87 -4.81
C SER A 588 -18.66 -5.08 -5.74
N GLY A 589 -19.82 -5.67 -6.04
CA GLY A 589 -19.93 -6.80 -6.96
C GLY A 589 -20.10 -8.17 -6.31
N GLU A 590 -20.09 -9.20 -7.15
CA GLU A 590 -20.05 -10.62 -6.82
C GLU A 590 -18.66 -11.06 -6.36
N ARG A 591 -18.40 -10.97 -5.05
CA ARG A 591 -17.18 -11.52 -4.44
C ARG A 591 -17.44 -12.87 -3.79
N TYR A 592 -16.73 -13.89 -4.24
CA TYR A 592 -16.43 -15.08 -3.45
C TYR A 592 -14.99 -15.01 -2.95
N SER A 593 -14.72 -15.58 -1.78
CA SER A 593 -13.34 -15.83 -1.37
C SER A 593 -13.20 -17.22 -0.82
N LEU A 594 -12.14 -17.91 -1.23
CA LEU A 594 -11.75 -19.22 -0.76
C LEU A 594 -10.52 -19.05 0.13
N VAL A 595 -10.57 -19.60 1.33
CA VAL A 595 -9.44 -19.58 2.28
C VAL A 595 -9.12 -21.01 2.67
N TRP A 596 -8.00 -21.55 2.16
CA TRP A 596 -7.52 -22.88 2.46
C TRP A 596 -6.59 -22.87 3.68
N PHE A 597 -6.82 -23.81 4.59
CA PHE A 597 -6.03 -23.98 5.81
C PHE A 597 -6.14 -25.42 6.33
N THR A 598 -5.14 -25.84 7.09
CA THR A 598 -5.16 -27.09 7.86
C THR A 598 -5.15 -26.73 9.33
N PRO A 599 -6.25 -26.96 10.07
CA PRO A 599 -6.22 -26.85 11.52
C PRO A 599 -5.12 -27.77 12.06
N ALA A 600 -4.40 -27.33 13.09
CA ALA A 600 -3.53 -28.23 13.82
C ALA A 600 -4.35 -29.45 14.29
N GLU A 601 -3.78 -30.66 14.21
CA GLU A 601 -4.47 -31.87 14.61
C GLU A 601 -5.00 -31.70 16.04
N ALA A 602 -6.24 -32.14 16.26
CA ALA A 602 -6.72 -32.36 17.61
C ALA A 602 -5.96 -33.56 18.19
N GLY A 603 -4.74 -33.32 18.67
CA GLY A 603 -4.33 -33.95 19.91
C GLY A 603 -5.46 -33.78 20.93
N ALA A 604 -5.66 -34.76 21.80
CA ALA A 604 -6.72 -34.74 22.82
C ALA A 604 -6.91 -33.30 23.35
N ARG A 605 -8.11 -32.71 23.19
CA ARG A 605 -8.37 -31.30 23.55
C ARG A 605 -7.79 -31.04 24.93
N THR A 606 -6.71 -30.29 25.00
CA THR A 606 -6.22 -29.77 26.27
C THR A 606 -7.25 -28.72 26.70
N SER A 607 -7.79 -28.87 27.91
CA SER A 607 -8.69 -27.87 28.49
C SER A 607 -7.99 -26.52 28.58
N ALA A 608 -8.75 -25.43 28.75
CA ALA A 608 -8.15 -24.14 29.06
C ALA A 608 -7.21 -24.26 30.27
N ASP A 609 -7.59 -25.08 31.25
CA ASP A 609 -6.77 -25.42 32.41
C ASP A 609 -5.45 -26.09 32.04
N ALA A 610 -5.46 -27.09 31.14
CA ALA A 610 -4.24 -27.75 30.72
C ALA A 610 -3.27 -26.81 29.99
N ARG A 611 -3.80 -25.87 29.20
CA ARG A 611 -2.99 -24.83 28.53
C ARG A 611 -2.50 -23.77 29.52
N ALA A 612 -3.35 -23.37 30.47
CA ALA A 612 -2.95 -22.44 31.53
C ALA A 612 -1.84 -23.06 32.40
N ALA A 613 -1.93 -24.35 32.73
CA ALA A 613 -0.87 -25.08 33.43
C ALA A 613 0.45 -25.10 32.65
N GLU A 614 0.40 -25.23 31.32
CA GLU A 614 1.60 -25.14 30.47
C GLU A 614 2.24 -23.74 30.53
N VAL A 615 1.44 -22.68 30.42
CA VAL A 615 1.91 -21.29 30.52
C VAL A 615 2.46 -20.96 31.91
N LEU A 616 1.81 -21.47 32.97
CA LEU A 616 2.29 -21.31 34.33
C LEU A 616 3.57 -22.11 34.60
N GLY A 617 3.78 -23.23 33.92
CA GLY A 617 4.93 -24.10 34.12
C GLY A 617 5.06 -24.53 35.58
N ASN A 618 6.15 -24.11 36.23
CA ASN A 618 6.42 -24.42 37.65
C ASN A 618 6.01 -23.30 38.62
N ARG A 619 5.26 -22.28 38.17
CA ARG A 619 4.81 -21.18 39.03
C ARG A 619 3.79 -21.68 40.04
N ASP A 620 3.95 -21.29 41.30
CA ASP A 620 2.91 -21.46 42.31
C ASP A 620 1.86 -20.35 42.12
N PHE A 621 0.90 -20.61 41.23
CA PHE A 621 -0.19 -19.70 40.90
C PHE A 621 -1.52 -20.44 40.91
N ARG A 622 -2.40 -20.04 41.82
CA ARG A 622 -3.71 -20.65 42.07
C ARG A 622 -4.78 -19.97 41.26
N TYR A 623 -5.68 -20.78 40.73
CA TYR A 623 -6.85 -20.32 40.00
C TYR A 623 -7.98 -21.34 40.13
N ARG A 624 -9.22 -20.95 39.79
CA ARG A 624 -10.36 -21.87 39.81
C ARG A 624 -10.36 -22.70 38.52
N GLU A 625 -10.20 -24.01 38.63
CA GLU A 625 -10.25 -24.90 37.47
C GLU A 625 -11.62 -24.86 36.77
N ASN A 626 -11.63 -25.06 35.46
CA ASN A 626 -12.81 -25.02 34.58
C ASN A 626 -13.57 -23.67 34.64
N SER A 627 -12.87 -22.58 34.96
CA SER A 627 -13.41 -21.22 34.99
C SER A 627 -12.78 -20.33 33.91
N SER A 628 -13.23 -19.09 33.82
CA SER A 628 -12.60 -18.06 32.98
C SER A 628 -11.20 -17.64 33.47
N ASP A 629 -10.78 -18.02 34.67
CA ASP A 629 -9.43 -17.71 35.18
C ASP A 629 -8.34 -18.28 34.25
N ALA A 630 -8.56 -19.48 33.71
CA ALA A 630 -7.63 -20.09 32.77
C ALA A 630 -7.50 -19.26 31.47
N LEU A 631 -8.57 -18.58 31.05
CA LEU A 631 -8.53 -17.70 29.88
C LEU A 631 -7.73 -16.43 30.18
N ALA A 632 -7.92 -15.84 31.36
CA ALA A 632 -7.15 -14.67 31.81
C ALA A 632 -5.65 -14.98 31.90
N ILE A 633 -5.27 -16.16 32.40
CA ILE A 633 -3.87 -16.62 32.41
C ILE A 633 -3.32 -16.70 30.99
N LEU A 634 -4.05 -17.33 30.07
CA LEU A 634 -3.62 -17.49 28.68
C LEU A 634 -3.50 -16.15 27.95
N GLU A 635 -4.43 -15.24 28.21
CA GLU A 635 -4.44 -13.90 27.64
C GLU A 635 -3.22 -13.10 28.11
N VAL A 636 -3.01 -13.01 29.42
CA VAL A 636 -1.97 -12.12 29.96
C VAL A 636 -0.58 -12.74 29.91
N LEU A 637 -0.44 -13.99 30.37
CA LEU A 637 0.87 -14.65 30.47
C LEU A 637 1.26 -15.43 29.21
N GLY A 638 0.28 -15.80 28.37
CA GLY A 638 0.53 -16.59 27.17
C GLY A 638 0.74 -15.78 25.88
N SER A 639 0.28 -14.53 25.82
CA SER A 639 0.28 -13.74 24.57
C SER A 639 1.14 -12.45 24.60
N GLU A 640 1.78 -12.14 25.73
CA GLU A 640 2.56 -10.91 25.94
C GLU A 640 1.79 -9.61 25.58
N CYS A 641 0.47 -9.61 25.72
CA CYS A 641 -0.42 -8.55 25.19
C CYS A 641 -0.11 -7.12 25.70
N TYR A 642 0.44 -6.98 26.90
CA TYR A 642 0.81 -5.66 27.47
C TYR A 642 2.24 -5.20 27.14
N GLY A 643 3.10 -6.09 26.64
CA GLY A 643 4.50 -5.79 26.30
C GLY A 643 4.74 -5.33 24.86
N ALA A 644 3.76 -5.55 23.97
CA ALA A 644 3.88 -5.31 22.54
C ALA A 644 2.88 -4.25 22.03
N PRO A 645 3.14 -2.95 22.25
CA PRO A 645 2.21 -1.90 21.82
C PRO A 645 2.15 -1.79 20.28
N PRO A 646 1.01 -1.38 19.71
CA PRO A 646 0.93 -1.04 18.29
C PRO A 646 1.76 0.21 17.96
N PRO A 647 2.12 0.43 16.68
CA PRO A 647 2.94 1.58 16.29
C PRO A 647 2.31 2.93 16.67
N PHE A 648 3.08 3.79 17.33
CA PHE A 648 2.63 5.14 17.66
C PHE A 648 2.62 6.06 16.42
N PRO A 649 1.70 7.03 16.36
CA PRO A 649 1.71 8.04 15.30
C PRO A 649 3.05 8.77 15.22
N GLY A 650 3.57 8.92 14.01
CA GLY A 650 4.89 9.52 13.77
C GLY A 650 6.06 8.53 13.83
N GLY A 651 5.79 7.23 14.03
CA GLY A 651 6.80 6.16 13.98
C GLY A 651 7.72 6.12 15.20
N GLN A 652 7.34 6.79 16.29
CA GLN A 652 8.04 6.69 17.57
C GLN A 652 7.76 5.32 18.18
N ALA A 653 8.76 4.73 18.82
CA ALA A 653 8.62 3.49 19.56
C ALA A 653 8.73 3.82 21.06
N TYR A 654 7.79 3.30 21.85
CA TYR A 654 7.83 3.31 23.31
C TYR A 654 7.80 1.85 23.76
N ASP A 655 8.68 1.50 24.69
CA ASP A 655 8.57 0.23 25.40
C ASP A 655 7.47 0.32 26.47
N PHE A 656 6.76 -0.78 26.67
CA PHE A 656 5.90 -0.97 27.84
C PHE A 656 6.55 -1.98 28.78
N ASP A 657 7.87 -1.83 28.98
CA ASP A 657 8.65 -2.63 29.90
C ASP A 657 8.40 -2.13 31.34
N PRO A 658 7.86 -2.98 32.25
CA PRO A 658 7.64 -2.60 33.64
C PRO A 658 8.94 -2.58 34.46
N ARG A 659 10.10 -2.94 33.90
CA ARG A 659 11.36 -3.02 34.64
C ARG A 659 11.70 -1.74 35.38
N GLY A 660 11.86 -1.84 36.69
CA GLY A 660 12.23 -0.73 37.58
C GLY A 660 11.09 0.27 37.84
N ARG A 661 9.89 0.02 37.33
CA ARG A 661 8.73 0.92 37.45
C ARG A 661 7.85 0.57 38.65
N ALA A 662 7.17 1.59 39.17
CA ALA A 662 6.12 1.45 40.18
C ALA A 662 4.77 1.28 39.48
N VAL A 663 4.23 0.07 39.52
CA VAL A 663 3.08 -0.36 38.71
C VAL A 663 1.78 -0.29 39.50
N LEU A 664 0.73 0.31 38.92
CA LEU A 664 -0.66 0.16 39.34
C LEU A 664 -1.36 -0.88 38.47
N ASP A 665 -1.87 -1.95 39.09
CA ASP A 665 -2.69 -2.98 38.44
C ASP A 665 -4.17 -2.77 38.81
N GLY A 666 -4.87 -1.95 38.02
CA GLY A 666 -6.30 -1.68 38.17
C GLY A 666 -7.15 -2.75 37.50
N GLY A 667 -7.97 -3.43 38.32
CA GLY A 667 -8.71 -4.63 37.92
C GLY A 667 -7.76 -5.83 37.88
N ALA A 668 -7.14 -6.10 39.03
CA ALA A 668 -6.08 -7.07 39.17
C ALA A 668 -6.56 -8.52 39.06
N GLN A 669 -7.86 -8.78 39.25
CA GLN A 669 -8.47 -10.10 39.21
C GLN A 669 -7.72 -11.08 40.14
N ILE A 670 -7.26 -12.24 39.66
CA ILE A 670 -6.44 -13.19 40.45
C ILE A 670 -4.93 -12.91 40.35
N GLY A 671 -4.54 -11.82 39.68
CA GLY A 671 -3.15 -11.33 39.66
C GLY A 671 -2.29 -11.81 38.49
N ALA A 672 -2.89 -12.16 37.34
CA ALA A 672 -2.14 -12.58 36.16
C ALA A 672 -1.22 -11.46 35.61
N PHE A 673 -1.72 -10.22 35.55
CA PHE A 673 -0.92 -9.05 35.15
C PHE A 673 0.16 -8.72 36.18
N SER A 674 -0.19 -8.70 37.47
CA SER A 674 0.79 -8.56 38.55
C SER A 674 1.94 -9.59 38.45
N THR A 675 1.65 -10.85 38.12
CA THR A 675 2.68 -11.88 37.84
C THR A 675 3.56 -11.47 36.65
N TRP A 676 2.94 -11.07 35.53
CA TRP A 676 3.67 -10.63 34.35
C TRP A 676 4.59 -9.44 34.65
N ALA A 677 4.10 -8.43 35.36
CA ALA A 677 4.86 -7.24 35.72
C ALA A 677 6.04 -7.58 36.64
N LYS A 678 5.81 -8.45 37.64
CA LYS A 678 6.85 -8.94 38.56
C LYS A 678 7.95 -9.69 37.82
N ASP A 679 7.59 -10.61 36.93
CA ASP A 679 8.54 -11.39 36.14
C ASP A 679 9.39 -10.53 35.20
N ASN A 680 8.83 -9.41 34.73
CA ASN A 680 9.52 -8.44 33.89
C ASN A 680 10.28 -7.36 34.70
N GLY A 681 10.31 -7.48 36.03
CA GLY A 681 11.18 -6.69 36.89
C GLY A 681 10.59 -5.38 37.40
N ALA A 682 9.26 -5.28 37.54
CA ALA A 682 8.62 -4.18 38.25
C ALA A 682 9.26 -3.94 39.63
N ALA A 683 9.47 -2.67 39.99
CA ALA A 683 10.05 -2.30 41.28
C ALA A 683 9.05 -2.48 42.43
N SER A 684 7.79 -2.13 42.19
CA SER A 684 6.66 -2.34 43.10
C SER A 684 5.37 -2.49 42.31
N ILE A 685 4.39 -3.17 42.89
CA ILE A 685 3.06 -3.36 42.30
C ILE A 685 2.01 -3.05 43.38
N LEU A 686 1.14 -2.10 43.08
CA LEU A 686 -0.07 -1.80 43.83
C LEU A 686 -1.26 -2.33 43.03
N ALA A 687 -1.97 -3.33 43.55
CA ALA A 687 -3.11 -3.93 42.88
C ALA A 687 -4.43 -3.46 43.46
N VAL A 688 -5.45 -3.37 42.61
CA VAL A 688 -6.81 -2.99 43.01
C VAL A 688 -7.82 -3.97 42.39
N GLU A 689 -8.59 -4.65 43.23
CA GLU A 689 -9.62 -5.62 42.81
C GLU A 689 -10.85 -5.52 43.72
N PRO A 690 -12.05 -5.22 43.18
CA PRO A 690 -13.25 -5.06 44.00
C PRO A 690 -13.93 -6.37 44.40
N GLU A 691 -13.80 -7.45 43.64
CA GLU A 691 -14.58 -8.67 43.90
C GLU A 691 -13.90 -9.56 44.96
N PRO A 692 -14.58 -9.89 46.08
CA PRO A 692 -13.95 -10.58 47.21
C PRO A 692 -13.33 -11.96 46.88
N SER A 693 -13.93 -12.75 45.98
CA SER A 693 -13.39 -14.06 45.58
C SER A 693 -12.08 -13.92 44.80
N ASN A 694 -12.02 -12.99 43.86
CA ASN A 694 -10.83 -12.65 43.09
C ASN A 694 -9.74 -12.08 44.00
N ALA A 695 -10.08 -11.13 44.88
CA ALA A 695 -9.17 -10.55 45.85
C ALA A 695 -8.57 -11.61 46.80
N ALA A 696 -9.38 -12.59 47.24
CA ALA A 696 -8.90 -13.70 48.07
C ALA A 696 -7.92 -14.63 47.33
N LEU A 697 -8.10 -14.85 46.02
CA LEU A 697 -7.16 -15.61 45.20
C LEU A 697 -5.90 -14.79 44.89
N TYR A 698 -6.04 -13.50 44.59
CA TYR A 698 -4.92 -12.59 44.42
C TYR A 698 -3.98 -12.63 45.62
N ARG A 699 -4.50 -12.52 46.86
CA ARG A 699 -3.69 -12.58 48.09
C ARG A 699 -2.97 -13.92 48.28
N GLN A 700 -3.52 -15.01 47.74
CA GLN A 700 -2.83 -16.31 47.77
C GLN A 700 -1.70 -16.38 46.75
N ASN A 701 -1.90 -15.79 45.57
CA ASN A 701 -0.90 -15.76 44.50
C ASN A 701 0.23 -14.76 44.78
N HIS A 702 -0.09 -13.68 45.47
CA HIS A 702 0.80 -12.56 45.73
C HIS A 702 0.72 -12.11 47.21
N PRO A 703 1.13 -12.94 48.17
CA PRO A 703 1.08 -12.59 49.60
C PRO A 703 1.99 -11.42 49.97
N ASP A 704 2.97 -11.12 49.12
CA ASP A 704 3.97 -10.07 49.33
C ASP A 704 3.63 -8.75 48.61
N LEU A 705 2.56 -8.71 47.82
CA LEU A 705 2.14 -7.50 47.08
C LEU A 705 0.97 -6.81 47.78
N GLU A 706 0.92 -5.48 47.64
CA GLU A 706 -0.16 -4.68 48.21
C GLU A 706 -1.43 -4.82 47.34
N LEU A 707 -2.55 -5.14 48.00
CA LEU A 707 -3.87 -5.23 47.38
C LEU A 707 -4.86 -4.32 48.10
N VAL A 708 -5.45 -3.39 47.35
CA VAL A 708 -6.60 -2.60 47.77
C VAL A 708 -7.87 -3.31 47.28
N GLU A 709 -8.64 -3.87 48.20
CA GLU A 709 -9.92 -4.52 47.88
C GLU A 709 -11.02 -3.46 47.73
N ALA A 710 -11.03 -2.79 46.59
CA ALA A 710 -11.94 -1.70 46.26
C ALA A 710 -12.15 -1.58 44.75
N ALA A 711 -13.23 -0.91 44.34
CA ALA A 711 -13.44 -0.48 42.97
C ALA A 711 -12.78 0.88 42.72
N ILE A 712 -12.14 1.06 41.56
CA ILE A 712 -11.60 2.37 41.16
C ILE A 712 -12.74 3.20 40.54
N THR A 713 -13.23 4.20 41.27
CA THR A 713 -14.31 5.09 40.80
C THR A 713 -14.20 6.48 41.43
N ASP A 714 -14.86 7.48 40.84
CA ASP A 714 -14.98 8.83 41.45
C ASP A 714 -16.17 8.94 42.45
N ASN A 715 -16.88 7.84 42.76
CA ASN A 715 -18.06 7.83 43.65
C ASN A 715 -17.75 7.21 45.02
N GLU A 716 -18.44 7.67 46.07
CA GLU A 716 -18.45 7.03 47.39
C GLU A 716 -19.49 5.89 47.41
N ASP A 717 -19.09 4.70 47.88
CA ASP A 717 -19.87 3.45 48.01
C ASP A 717 -20.55 2.96 46.71
N VAL A 718 -19.97 1.93 46.09
CA VAL A 718 -20.45 1.40 44.79
C VAL A 718 -21.00 -0.02 44.89
N THR A 719 -22.05 -0.28 44.11
CA THR A 719 -22.58 -1.63 43.90
C THR A 719 -21.83 -2.29 42.75
N LEU A 720 -21.20 -3.43 43.01
CA LEU A 720 -20.62 -4.29 41.99
C LEU A 720 -21.63 -5.33 41.53
N VAL A 721 -21.79 -5.47 40.21
CA VAL A 721 -22.58 -6.54 39.59
C VAL A 721 -21.64 -7.71 39.29
N VAL A 722 -21.85 -8.82 39.98
CA VAL A 722 -21.05 -10.05 39.82
C VAL A 722 -21.59 -10.84 38.64
N ALA A 723 -20.83 -10.84 37.55
CA ALA A 723 -21.12 -11.62 36.36
C ALA A 723 -21.13 -13.16 36.62
N PRO A 724 -21.80 -13.98 35.79
CA PRO A 724 -21.91 -15.44 35.96
C PRO A 724 -20.60 -16.24 35.77
N ASN A 725 -19.54 -15.55 35.38
CA ASN A 725 -18.17 -15.99 35.13
C ASN A 725 -17.24 -15.31 36.16
N THR A 726 -15.94 -15.64 36.15
CA THR A 726 -14.98 -15.12 37.14
C THR A 726 -14.28 -13.80 36.73
N TRP A 727 -14.76 -13.16 35.67
CA TRP A 727 -14.26 -11.95 35.02
C TRP A 727 -15.46 -11.14 34.52
N ARG A 728 -15.33 -9.87 34.11
CA ARG A 728 -16.48 -9.00 33.75
C ARG A 728 -17.38 -8.56 34.90
N HIS A 729 -16.87 -8.61 36.12
CA HIS A 729 -17.52 -7.95 37.26
C HIS A 729 -17.40 -6.45 37.06
N ALA A 730 -18.52 -5.73 37.08
CA ALA A 730 -18.55 -4.31 36.73
C ALA A 730 -19.41 -3.54 37.72
N VAL A 731 -19.05 -2.28 37.97
CA VAL A 731 -19.91 -1.39 38.77
C VAL A 731 -21.25 -1.21 38.07
N GLU A 732 -22.33 -1.17 38.86
CA GLU A 732 -23.71 -1.30 38.37
C GLU A 732 -24.07 -0.32 37.26
N ASP A 733 -23.54 0.90 37.34
CA ASP A 733 -23.82 1.99 36.41
C ASP A 733 -23.11 1.87 35.05
N VAL A 734 -22.26 0.85 34.84
CA VAL A 734 -21.63 0.47 33.56
C VAL A 734 -21.77 -1.03 33.25
N SER A 735 -22.54 -1.78 34.04
CA SER A 735 -22.77 -3.20 33.81
C SER A 735 -23.78 -3.41 32.67
N HIS A 736 -23.53 -4.42 31.83
CA HIS A 736 -24.47 -4.89 30.82
C HIS A 736 -25.33 -6.07 31.30
N TYR A 737 -25.09 -6.53 32.54
CA TYR A 737 -25.86 -7.58 33.18
C TYR A 737 -27.02 -6.97 33.96
N ASN A 738 -28.23 -7.13 33.44
CA ASN A 738 -29.45 -6.73 34.15
C ASN A 738 -29.77 -7.69 35.31
N GLU A 739 -29.36 -8.95 35.17
CA GLU A 739 -29.57 -10.06 36.10
C GLU A 739 -28.21 -10.51 36.66
N GLY A 740 -28.12 -10.79 37.95
CA GLY A 740 -26.87 -11.15 38.62
C GLY A 740 -26.85 -10.73 40.09
N GLU A 741 -25.89 -11.28 40.84
CA GLU A 741 -25.66 -10.91 42.23
C GLU A 741 -25.11 -9.48 42.30
N ARG A 742 -25.56 -8.72 43.29
CA ARG A 742 -25.14 -7.34 43.55
C ARG A 742 -24.56 -7.27 44.94
N ILE A 743 -23.31 -6.86 45.04
CA ILE A 743 -22.60 -6.73 46.30
C ILE A 743 -22.14 -5.29 46.48
N ALA A 744 -22.19 -4.81 47.72
CA ALA A 744 -21.58 -3.53 48.07
C ALA A 744 -20.07 -3.74 48.23
N VAL A 745 -19.27 -2.90 47.58
CA VAL A 745 -17.81 -2.93 47.66
C VAL A 745 -17.28 -1.54 48.00
N ALA A 746 -16.13 -1.50 48.67
CA ALA A 746 -15.44 -0.23 48.90
C ALA A 746 -15.04 0.41 47.56
N SER A 747 -14.90 1.73 47.53
CA SER A 747 -14.36 2.46 46.39
C SER A 747 -13.11 3.25 46.77
N THR A 748 -12.23 3.48 45.80
CA THR A 748 -11.06 4.36 45.92
C THR A 748 -10.93 5.20 44.66
N GLY A 749 -10.47 6.45 44.82
CA GLY A 749 -10.29 7.36 43.70
C GLY A 749 -9.00 7.07 42.93
N LEU A 750 -9.05 7.20 41.59
CA LEU A 750 -7.82 7.07 40.79
C LEU A 750 -6.77 8.12 41.18
N ASP A 751 -7.18 9.35 41.50
CA ASP A 751 -6.25 10.42 41.88
C ASP A 751 -5.47 10.08 43.15
N GLU A 752 -6.12 9.46 44.14
CA GLU A 752 -5.47 9.00 45.37
C GLU A 752 -4.42 7.93 45.09
N LEU A 753 -4.73 7.01 44.18
CA LEU A 753 -3.78 5.97 43.75
C LEU A 753 -2.60 6.58 43.00
N LEU A 754 -2.80 7.61 42.19
CA LEU A 754 -1.72 8.30 41.47
C LEU A 754 -0.78 9.06 42.43
N GLU A 755 -1.26 9.51 43.59
CA GLU A 755 -0.44 10.16 44.62
C GLU A 755 0.56 9.21 45.29
N THR A 756 0.39 7.90 45.16
CA THR A 756 1.33 6.90 45.69
C THR A 756 2.68 6.88 44.95
N GLY A 757 2.79 7.60 43.82
CA GLY A 757 4.03 7.71 43.05
C GLY A 757 4.21 6.66 41.96
N VAL A 758 3.13 5.99 41.55
CA VAL A 758 3.13 5.08 40.41
C VAL A 758 3.51 5.80 39.11
N ASP A 759 4.29 5.13 38.27
CA ASP A 759 4.77 5.64 36.98
C ASP A 759 4.35 4.75 35.79
N TYR A 760 3.82 3.55 36.08
CA TYR A 760 3.19 2.65 35.12
C TYR A 760 1.78 2.30 35.60
N VAL A 761 0.77 2.47 34.75
CA VAL A 761 -0.64 2.19 35.11
C VAL A 761 -1.28 1.24 34.10
N LYS A 762 -1.90 0.16 34.59
CA LYS A 762 -2.86 -0.67 33.83
C LYS A 762 -4.26 -0.38 34.38
N LEU A 763 -5.19 -0.01 33.50
CA LEU A 763 -6.62 0.13 33.81
C LEU A 763 -7.43 -0.77 32.88
N ASP A 764 -7.85 -1.90 33.41
CA ASP A 764 -8.89 -2.72 32.81
C ASP A 764 -9.80 -3.10 33.97
N ILE A 765 -10.74 -2.19 34.22
CA ILE A 765 -11.66 -2.15 35.36
C ILE A 765 -13.09 -2.29 34.85
N GLU A 766 -13.24 -3.04 33.76
CA GLU A 766 -14.51 -3.48 33.21
C GLU A 766 -15.46 -2.29 33.01
N GLY A 767 -15.08 -1.31 32.21
CA GLY A 767 -15.92 -0.19 31.77
C GLY A 767 -15.85 1.06 32.64
N ALA A 768 -15.38 0.97 33.89
CA ALA A 768 -15.27 2.14 34.76
C ALA A 768 -14.22 3.14 34.24
N GLU A 769 -13.22 2.67 33.48
CA GLU A 769 -12.22 3.51 32.83
C GLU A 769 -12.82 4.56 31.90
N MET A 770 -13.96 4.26 31.27
CA MET A 770 -14.64 5.18 30.36
C MET A 770 -15.10 6.45 31.06
N LYS A 771 -15.57 6.32 32.32
CA LYS A 771 -16.00 7.46 33.14
C LYS A 771 -14.80 8.22 33.68
N LEU A 772 -13.78 7.50 34.18
CA LEU A 772 -12.58 8.11 34.73
C LEU A 772 -11.83 8.98 33.70
N LEU A 773 -11.90 8.60 32.41
CA LEU A 773 -11.25 9.28 31.29
C LEU A 773 -12.16 10.30 30.57
N ALA A 774 -13.43 10.39 30.94
CA ALA A 774 -14.37 11.34 30.36
C ALA A 774 -14.05 12.79 30.72
N ALA A 775 -13.18 13.03 31.71
CA ALA A 775 -12.71 14.35 32.10
C ALA A 775 -11.17 14.43 32.10
N PRO A 776 -10.58 15.63 31.89
CA PRO A 776 -9.15 15.85 32.08
C PRO A 776 -8.71 15.52 33.50
N ARG A 777 -7.52 14.91 33.64
CA ARG A 777 -6.95 14.48 34.92
C ARG A 777 -5.45 14.78 34.98
N ASP A 778 -4.93 15.01 36.17
CA ASP A 778 -3.49 15.14 36.41
C ASP A 778 -2.86 13.77 36.63
N TRP A 779 -2.12 13.30 35.62
CA TRP A 779 -1.48 11.99 35.61
C TRP A 779 -0.18 11.92 36.42
N LYS A 780 0.18 12.98 37.16
CA LYS A 780 1.35 12.99 38.06
C LYS A 780 2.62 12.49 37.34
N ASN A 781 3.25 11.43 37.88
CA ASN A 781 4.49 10.84 37.38
C ASN A 781 4.27 9.70 36.38
N VAL A 782 3.03 9.44 35.94
CA VAL A 782 2.74 8.33 35.03
C VAL A 782 3.37 8.57 33.67
N GLU A 783 4.29 7.69 33.28
CA GLU A 783 4.95 7.68 31.97
C GLU A 783 4.36 6.63 31.03
N ARG A 784 3.83 5.55 31.59
CA ARG A 784 3.22 4.43 30.85
C ARG A 784 1.82 4.19 31.38
N LEU A 785 0.86 4.17 30.47
CA LEU A 785 -0.54 3.91 30.78
C LEU A 785 -1.10 2.95 29.73
N VAL A 786 -1.67 1.83 30.16
CA VAL A 786 -2.44 0.94 29.30
C VAL A 786 -3.87 0.88 29.80
N VAL A 787 -4.82 1.14 28.91
CA VAL A 787 -6.25 1.13 29.22
C VAL A 787 -6.97 0.17 28.28
N GLU A 788 -7.83 -0.71 28.78
CA GLU A 788 -8.81 -1.39 27.93
C GLU A 788 -10.06 -0.51 27.80
N TRP A 789 -10.35 -0.01 26.60
CA TRP A 789 -11.58 0.71 26.34
C TRP A 789 -12.71 -0.25 25.95
N SER A 790 -13.73 -0.32 26.81
CA SER A 790 -14.86 -1.25 26.72
C SER A 790 -15.90 -0.92 25.62
N PHE A 791 -15.57 -1.12 24.34
CA PHE A 791 -16.52 -0.96 23.23
C PHE A 791 -17.69 -1.96 23.23
N THR A 792 -17.60 -3.05 23.98
CA THR A 792 -18.73 -3.96 24.21
C THR A 792 -19.83 -3.34 25.06
N LYS A 793 -19.52 -2.29 25.84
CA LYS A 793 -20.46 -1.55 26.69
C LYS A 793 -21.04 -0.34 25.97
N ASP A 794 -20.18 0.50 25.39
CA ASP A 794 -20.58 1.62 24.53
C ASP A 794 -19.77 1.63 23.25
N ARG A 795 -20.47 1.48 22.13
CA ARG A 795 -19.87 1.44 20.80
C ARG A 795 -19.62 2.82 20.21
N ALA A 796 -20.08 3.91 20.83
CA ALA A 796 -19.92 5.26 20.31
C ALA A 796 -18.44 5.65 20.22
N LEU A 797 -18.04 6.22 19.07
CA LEU A 797 -16.66 6.64 18.86
C LEU A 797 -16.37 8.00 19.52
N ALA A 798 -17.39 8.85 19.68
CA ALA A 798 -17.21 10.22 20.19
C ALA A 798 -16.62 10.25 21.62
N PRO A 799 -17.15 9.52 22.62
CA PRO A 799 -16.58 9.52 23.98
C PRO A 799 -15.15 8.99 24.01
N PHE A 800 -14.84 7.98 23.19
CA PHE A 800 -13.49 7.45 23.05
C PHE A 800 -12.50 8.49 22.49
N LEU A 801 -12.89 9.21 21.43
CA LEU A 801 -12.03 10.25 20.84
C LEU A 801 -11.83 11.44 21.79
N GLU A 802 -12.84 11.77 22.59
CA GLU A 802 -12.77 12.79 23.63
C GLU A 802 -11.78 12.39 24.74
N ALA A 803 -11.88 11.16 25.26
CA ALA A 803 -10.94 10.59 26.22
C ALA A 803 -9.49 10.60 25.69
N LEU A 804 -9.29 10.19 24.42
CA LEU A 804 -7.97 10.30 23.76
C LEU A 804 -7.49 11.76 23.66
N GLY A 805 -8.40 12.71 23.49
CA GLY A 805 -8.12 14.14 23.52
C GLY A 805 -7.58 14.57 24.88
N HIS A 806 -8.22 14.15 25.97
CA HIS A 806 -7.78 14.42 27.34
C HIS A 806 -6.40 13.81 27.64
N LEU A 807 -6.17 12.56 27.25
CA LEU A 807 -4.87 11.89 27.43
C LEU A 807 -3.75 12.61 26.67
N ARG A 808 -4.01 13.05 25.43
CA ARG A 808 -3.05 13.85 24.65
C ARG A 808 -2.80 15.22 25.25
N ALA A 809 -3.85 15.87 25.77
CA ALA A 809 -3.72 17.15 26.46
C ALA A 809 -2.87 17.01 27.74
N ALA A 810 -2.90 15.84 28.39
CA ALA A 810 -2.01 15.49 29.50
C ALA A 810 -0.57 15.11 29.07
N GLY A 811 -0.25 15.19 27.78
CA GLY A 811 1.10 14.97 27.25
C GLY A 811 1.38 13.55 26.74
N PHE A 812 0.41 12.63 26.78
CA PHE A 812 0.60 11.29 26.25
C PHE A 812 0.57 11.25 24.71
N ALA A 813 1.54 10.56 24.13
CA ALA A 813 1.35 9.90 22.85
C ALA A 813 0.45 8.68 23.09
N CYS A 814 -0.56 8.45 22.24
CA CYS A 814 -1.46 7.31 22.38
C CYS A 814 -1.36 6.41 21.13
N ALA A 815 -1.31 5.09 21.30
CA ALA A 815 -1.44 4.08 20.27
C ALA A 815 -2.54 3.10 20.68
N TYR A 816 -3.28 2.56 19.72
CA TYR A 816 -4.35 1.61 19.97
C TYR A 816 -4.65 0.86 18.69
N ASP A 817 -5.17 -0.34 18.85
CA ASP A 817 -5.52 -1.20 17.73
C ASP A 817 -6.62 -0.60 16.84
N GLY A 818 -6.45 -0.69 15.52
CA GLY A 818 -7.43 -0.27 14.52
C GLY A 818 -7.23 1.11 13.88
N ARG A 819 -6.19 1.88 14.28
CA ARG A 819 -5.80 3.15 13.62
C ARG A 819 -5.77 3.01 12.09
N GLY A 820 -6.50 3.89 11.40
CA GLY A 820 -6.47 4.00 9.94
C GLY A 820 -7.68 3.41 9.19
N THR A 821 -8.74 2.97 9.89
CA THR A 821 -9.95 2.41 9.27
C THR A 821 -11.24 3.24 9.48
N TRP A 822 -11.15 4.45 10.07
CA TRP A 822 -12.31 5.11 10.69
C TRP A 822 -12.98 6.23 9.88
N ASP A 823 -12.73 6.36 8.57
CA ASP A 823 -13.29 7.48 7.81
C ASP A 823 -14.78 7.37 7.45
N GLN A 824 -15.59 6.45 8.03
CA GLN A 824 -17.02 6.30 7.66
C GLN A 824 -18.00 5.84 8.79
N GLY A 825 -17.94 6.35 10.03
CA GLY A 825 -19.05 6.08 10.99
C GLY A 825 -18.96 6.69 12.39
N GLU A 826 -20.10 6.73 13.10
CA GLU A 826 -20.24 7.23 14.49
C GLU A 826 -19.90 6.19 15.57
N VAL A 827 -19.67 4.92 15.19
CA VAL A 827 -19.49 3.78 16.11
C VAL A 827 -18.24 2.96 15.78
N TRP A 828 -17.66 2.34 16.81
CA TRP A 828 -16.56 1.39 16.69
C TRP A 828 -16.94 0.19 15.82
N PRO A 829 -16.23 -0.08 14.72
CA PRO A 829 -16.56 -1.15 13.80
C PRO A 829 -16.00 -2.52 14.26
N GLY A 830 -15.09 -2.54 15.23
CA GLY A 830 -14.73 -3.76 15.95
C GLY A 830 -15.89 -4.27 16.82
N ARG A 831 -15.93 -5.58 17.07
CA ARG A 831 -16.86 -6.19 18.05
C ARG A 831 -16.17 -6.56 19.37
N THR A 832 -14.95 -6.07 19.57
CA THR A 832 -14.11 -6.29 20.75
C THR A 832 -13.72 -4.95 21.34
N ASP A 833 -13.36 -5.01 22.61
CA ASP A 833 -12.75 -3.90 23.35
C ASP A 833 -11.36 -3.57 22.75
N ALA A 834 -10.80 -2.41 23.10
CA ALA A 834 -9.57 -1.91 22.51
C ALA A 834 -8.53 -1.56 23.57
N LEU A 835 -7.34 -2.14 23.47
CA LEU A 835 -6.20 -1.72 24.28
C LEU A 835 -5.64 -0.40 23.75
N VAL A 836 -5.51 0.57 24.65
CA VAL A 836 -4.98 1.90 24.42
C VAL A 836 -3.70 2.07 25.21
N PHE A 837 -2.59 2.14 24.49
CA PHE A 837 -1.25 2.35 25.00
C PHE A 837 -0.91 3.84 24.98
N CYS A 838 -0.65 4.42 26.13
CA CYS A 838 -0.33 5.82 26.31
C CYS A 838 1.06 5.94 26.92
N ALA A 839 1.93 6.71 26.26
CA ALA A 839 3.30 6.91 26.71
C ALA A 839 3.68 8.40 26.65
N ARG A 840 4.39 8.88 27.66
CA ARG A 840 5.07 10.17 27.66
C ARG A 840 6.40 10.02 28.38
N ASP A 841 7.39 10.80 27.96
CA ASP A 841 8.68 10.89 28.64
C ASP A 841 8.66 12.19 29.47
N LEU A 842 8.73 12.06 30.80
CA LEU A 842 8.64 13.17 31.76
C LEU A 842 10.00 13.81 32.09
#